data_AF-A0A2P4ZT69-F1
#
_entry.id   AF-A0A2P4ZT69-F1
#
_cell.length_a   1.000
_cell.length_b   1.000
_cell.length_c   1.000
_cell.angle_alpha   90.00
_cell.angle_beta   90.00
_cell.angle_gamma   90.00
#
_symmetry.space_group_name_H-M   'P 1'
#
loop_
_entity.id
_entity.type
_entity.pdbx_description
1 polymer ?
#
loop_
_entity_poly.entity_id
_entity_poly.type
_entity_poly.pdbx_seq_one_letter_code
_entity_poly.pdbx_strand_id
1 'polypeptide(L)'
;MGANTSTEVPPQATEPTPSPFRFKPRPRRPANRRRKQQNAPGEGSDFEACWNMIKEALRDIHNKSCGRLSFEELYRAAYKIVLKKKGEVLYDKVKEFEEQWFAEHVIPKIEILVTKSLINIGMDVSSSTSVNERRQTGEKFLKGLRDTWEDHNMSMNMTADILMYLDRGYTQQEPRRVPIFATTIALFRDHILRSCLNANSDSLIMDILISVMLDQIDMERRGDVIDRALIRSCSRMLSCLYETEDESESSKLYLTIFEPRFLSNSETFYTRECERLLRESDASTWLRHTQNRLIEEEDRCGTTIELETLPKVSHVVDQKLILGHLGDFLAMEGSGLRWMIDNDKTNDLKILYSLISRVDDKKTALREILQKRVVELGLEIESVLKNTDFSTAQADGEDEGGDKTKTLNPAAQQTAAAIKWVDDVLRLKDKFDHMLANCFQDDLVIQTALTKSFSDFINMFNRSSEYVSLFIDDSLKRGIRGKTEDEVDAILEKAVVLIRYLQDKDLFQTYYQRHLARRLLHGKSESHDVEKQIILRMKQEMGQQFTSKFEGMFRDLVTSAELTSTYRDHIRNLGDESHTVELNVNVLTTNYWPQEVMGRSVQLDDAPRMQCTYPQEVKRLQASFEQFYLTNRNGRKLTWIGTTGSADIKCTFPAIEGKSGPLARERRYEINVPTFGMIVLMLFNELKDGESLSFEEIQAKTSISTVDLTRALMAISVAPRSRVLAKDPPTKTIKPGDKFSFNASFQSKTIRIKAPIINAISKVEDKEERKSTEEKNNQTRAHIVDAAIVRIMKARKELSHSQLVSEVLSQLVGRFKPEVTLIKKRIEDLIVREYLERPDEDGAPSMDHIAELKNAKPKKPFFFLKPASSIILPGEGPCLQPKGVDMHFEVELALIIGSIVRNLHPEDEKGALDAIKAYAIAIDMTARNVQNEAKKKGLPWSIAKGFDTFLPMSNVIPKAAIADPHDAELFLEVNGQTKQRGSTNLMIYRIPRIVSDISRVMTLMPGDVVLTGTPAGVGPVVPGDVMRAGVRVDGREVEEGRIEVPVELSASAYEFSET
;
A
#
# COMPACT_ATOMS: atom_id res chain seq x y z
N MET A 1 42.04 22.76 10.91
CA MET A 1 43.31 22.11 11.30
C MET A 1 43.66 21.10 10.22
N GLY A 2 44.90 21.14 9.72
CA GLY A 2 45.45 20.22 8.70
C GLY A 2 45.51 18.76 9.16
N ALA A 3 45.93 17.78 8.37
CA ALA A 3 46.95 17.70 7.32
C ALA A 3 46.66 16.47 6.41
N ASN A 4 46.84 16.51 5.07
CA ASN A 4 48.05 16.14 4.28
C ASN A 4 48.54 14.69 4.56
N THR A 5 48.81 13.80 3.58
CA THR A 5 49.72 13.97 2.41
C THR A 5 49.49 12.96 1.28
N SER A 6 49.80 13.46 0.08
CA SER A 6 49.86 12.89 -1.28
C SER A 6 51.12 12.07 -1.60
N THR A 7 51.12 11.37 -2.76
CA THR A 7 52.14 11.45 -3.85
C THR A 7 51.54 10.81 -5.14
N GLU A 8 51.21 11.51 -6.25
CA GLU A 8 52.01 12.17 -7.35
C GLU A 8 52.57 11.18 -8.41
N VAL A 9 52.51 11.32 -9.77
CA VAL A 9 52.49 12.42 -10.79
C VAL A 9 52.13 11.81 -12.21
N PRO A 10 51.96 12.51 -13.39
CA PRO A 10 51.22 13.72 -13.84
C PRO A 10 50.21 13.49 -15.03
N PRO A 11 49.48 14.54 -15.51
CA PRO A 11 48.97 14.65 -16.89
C PRO A 11 49.47 15.90 -17.67
N GLN A 12 49.42 15.83 -19.01
CA GLN A 12 49.79 16.91 -19.95
C GLN A 12 48.60 17.50 -20.72
N ALA A 13 48.65 18.83 -20.82
CA ALA A 13 48.11 19.84 -21.76
C ALA A 13 47.01 19.54 -22.80
N THR A 14 46.07 20.49 -22.84
CA THR A 14 45.01 20.77 -23.81
C THR A 14 45.47 21.69 -24.96
N GLU A 15 44.91 21.53 -26.17
CA GLU A 15 44.89 22.55 -27.23
C GLU A 15 43.46 22.78 -27.81
N PRO A 16 43.15 23.99 -28.32
CA PRO A 16 41.80 24.39 -28.74
C PRO A 16 41.60 24.49 -30.27
N THR A 17 40.32 24.45 -30.66
CA THR A 17 39.72 24.57 -31.99
C THR A 17 39.93 25.93 -32.70
N PRO A 18 39.96 25.97 -34.06
CA PRO A 18 39.73 27.19 -34.84
C PRO A 18 38.37 27.22 -35.57
N SER A 19 37.78 28.42 -35.62
CA SER A 19 36.56 28.80 -36.36
C SER A 19 36.90 29.35 -37.77
N PRO A 20 35.92 29.46 -38.70
CA PRO A 20 36.19 29.60 -40.13
C PRO A 20 36.34 31.05 -40.64
N PHE A 21 37.07 31.20 -41.74
CA PHE A 21 37.30 32.46 -42.44
C PHE A 21 36.07 32.94 -43.23
N ARG A 22 35.86 34.26 -43.21
CA ARG A 22 34.77 35.00 -43.87
C ARG A 22 35.36 35.90 -44.96
N PHE A 23 34.85 35.87 -46.19
CA PHE A 23 35.21 36.82 -47.26
C PHE A 23 34.01 37.68 -47.71
N LYS A 24 34.31 38.95 -48.05
CA LYS A 24 33.40 40.08 -48.35
C LYS A 24 32.84 40.06 -49.79
N PRO A 25 31.71 40.73 -50.09
CA PRO A 25 31.14 40.85 -51.44
C PRO A 25 31.36 42.25 -52.10
N ARG A 26 31.38 42.28 -53.45
CA ARG A 26 30.82 43.28 -54.41
C ARG A 26 31.47 43.16 -55.82
N PRO A 27 30.87 43.66 -56.93
CA PRO A 27 29.46 43.76 -57.30
C PRO A 27 29.15 43.19 -58.72
N ARG A 28 27.86 43.05 -59.05
CA ARG A 28 27.31 42.70 -60.39
C ARG A 28 27.52 43.82 -61.43
N ARG A 29 27.73 43.45 -62.70
CA ARG A 29 27.21 44.12 -63.93
C ARG A 29 27.26 43.15 -65.14
N PRO A 30 26.53 43.40 -66.25
CA PRO A 30 25.46 42.51 -66.66
C PRO A 30 25.68 41.75 -67.98
N ALA A 31 24.80 40.76 -68.18
CA ALA A 31 24.27 40.19 -69.42
C ALA A 31 24.92 40.56 -70.78
N ASN A 32 25.48 39.52 -71.39
CA ASN A 32 25.39 39.12 -72.80
C ASN A 32 24.87 40.13 -73.85
N ARG A 33 25.69 40.32 -74.91
CA ARG A 33 25.20 40.46 -76.28
C ARG A 33 26.05 39.65 -77.28
N ARG A 34 25.48 38.50 -77.67
CA ARG A 34 25.44 37.87 -79.00
C ARG A 34 26.60 38.10 -79.98
N ARG A 35 27.23 36.99 -80.40
CA ARG A 35 27.41 36.60 -81.82
C ARG A 35 27.55 35.08 -81.90
N LYS A 36 26.48 34.42 -82.35
CA LYS A 36 26.37 33.69 -83.63
C LYS A 36 27.29 32.47 -83.73
N GLN A 37 26.63 31.32 -83.57
CA GLN A 37 26.86 30.04 -84.24
C GLN A 37 27.95 30.03 -85.32
N GLN A 38 28.83 29.03 -85.21
CA GLN A 38 29.13 28.14 -86.32
C GLN A 38 29.38 26.73 -85.77
N ASN A 39 28.53 25.79 -86.19
CA ASN A 39 28.77 24.35 -86.06
C ASN A 39 30.01 23.98 -86.89
N ALA A 40 30.87 23.11 -86.34
CA ALA A 40 31.80 22.29 -87.11
C ALA A 40 31.57 20.81 -86.77
N PRO A 41 31.52 19.89 -87.75
CA PRO A 41 31.16 18.50 -87.55
C PRO A 41 32.40 17.63 -87.29
N GLY A 42 32.43 16.94 -86.14
CA GLY A 42 33.49 15.99 -85.79
C GLY A 42 33.44 15.40 -84.37
N GLU A 43 32.30 15.42 -83.67
CA GLU A 43 32.24 15.19 -82.20
C GLU A 43 31.76 13.79 -81.76
N GLY A 44 31.50 12.86 -82.69
CA GLY A 44 30.99 11.51 -82.39
C GLY A 44 32.07 10.47 -82.02
N SER A 45 33.13 10.36 -82.83
CA SER A 45 34.14 9.28 -82.77
C SER A 45 34.97 9.24 -81.48
N ASP A 46 35.22 10.39 -80.86
CA ASP A 46 36.09 10.49 -79.68
C ASP A 46 35.41 9.98 -78.39
N PHE A 47 34.08 10.13 -78.29
CA PHE A 47 33.34 9.65 -77.12
C PHE A 47 33.30 8.12 -77.11
N GLU A 48 33.03 7.52 -78.27
CA GLU A 48 32.87 6.08 -78.42
C GLU A 48 34.19 5.33 -78.19
N ALA A 49 35.32 5.90 -78.62
CA ALA A 49 36.65 5.37 -78.31
C ALA A 49 36.98 5.43 -76.81
N CYS A 50 36.70 6.55 -76.14
CA CYS A 50 36.93 6.68 -74.69
C CYS A 50 35.97 5.82 -73.87
N TRP A 51 34.71 5.66 -74.30
CA TRP A 51 33.73 4.78 -73.66
C TRP A 51 34.11 3.31 -73.82
N ASN A 52 34.52 2.86 -75.01
CA ASN A 52 34.93 1.47 -75.21
C ASN A 52 36.14 1.09 -74.33
N MET A 53 37.09 2.02 -74.14
CA MET A 53 38.22 1.83 -73.22
C MET A 53 37.77 1.68 -71.75
N ILE A 54 36.80 2.49 -71.31
CA ILE A 54 36.21 2.38 -69.97
C ILE A 54 35.39 1.08 -69.84
N LYS A 55 34.61 0.71 -70.86
CA LYS A 55 33.80 -0.52 -70.88
C LYS A 55 34.65 -1.79 -70.78
N GLU A 56 35.77 -1.85 -71.50
CA GLU A 56 36.72 -2.97 -71.39
C GLU A 56 37.37 -3.01 -69.99
N ALA A 57 37.72 -1.86 -69.43
CA ALA A 57 38.24 -1.78 -68.07
C ALA A 57 37.23 -2.24 -67.01
N LEU A 58 35.95 -1.85 -67.11
CA LEU A 58 34.89 -2.32 -66.22
C LEU A 58 34.73 -3.84 -66.30
N ARG A 59 34.81 -4.42 -67.51
CA ARG A 59 34.78 -5.87 -67.71
C ARG A 59 35.98 -6.57 -67.08
N ASP A 60 37.17 -5.99 -67.18
CA ASP A 60 38.39 -6.54 -66.56
C ASP A 60 38.36 -6.43 -65.04
N ILE A 61 37.77 -5.37 -64.48
CA ILE A 61 37.55 -5.18 -63.04
C ILE A 61 36.62 -6.27 -62.50
N HIS A 62 35.49 -6.52 -63.15
CA HIS A 62 34.57 -7.60 -62.75
C HIS A 62 35.17 -9.00 -62.93
N ASN A 63 36.06 -9.19 -63.92
CA ASN A 63 36.81 -10.44 -64.11
C ASN A 63 38.05 -10.57 -63.22
N LYS A 64 38.26 -9.66 -62.25
CA LYS A 64 39.41 -9.64 -61.33
C LYS A 64 40.77 -9.61 -62.04
N SER A 65 40.81 -9.08 -63.26
CA SER A 65 41.98 -9.03 -64.15
C SER A 65 42.60 -7.63 -64.21
N CYS A 66 42.69 -6.94 -63.05
CA CYS A 66 43.05 -5.52 -62.96
C CYS A 66 44.53 -5.21 -63.22
N GLY A 67 45.41 -6.21 -63.25
CA GLY A 67 46.87 -6.01 -63.36
C GLY A 67 47.36 -5.43 -64.69
N ARG A 68 46.49 -5.28 -65.68
CA ARG A 68 46.79 -4.69 -67.00
C ARG A 68 46.21 -3.28 -67.21
N LEU A 69 45.47 -2.77 -66.22
CA LEU A 69 44.76 -1.50 -66.32
C LEU A 69 45.65 -0.33 -65.84
N SER A 70 45.70 0.74 -66.62
CA SER A 70 46.27 2.02 -66.19
C SER A 70 45.16 2.93 -65.67
N PHE A 71 44.99 2.99 -64.35
CA PHE A 71 43.97 3.82 -63.70
C PHE A 71 44.10 5.31 -64.07
N GLU A 72 45.31 5.79 -64.31
CA GLU A 72 45.55 7.18 -64.75
C GLU A 72 45.02 7.44 -66.17
N GLU A 73 45.21 6.49 -67.09
CA GLU A 73 44.71 6.61 -68.47
C GLU A 73 43.19 6.56 -68.52
N LEU A 74 42.58 5.68 -67.72
CA LEU A 74 41.13 5.54 -67.59
C LEU A 74 40.50 6.77 -66.93
N TYR A 75 41.13 7.31 -65.87
CA TYR A 75 40.71 8.57 -65.26
C TYR A 75 40.80 9.73 -66.26
N ARG A 76 41.87 9.81 -67.07
CA ARG A 76 42.01 10.82 -68.14
C ARG A 76 40.94 10.65 -69.22
N ALA A 77 40.55 9.42 -69.56
CA ALA A 77 39.47 9.14 -70.50
C ALA A 77 38.11 9.61 -69.96
N ALA A 78 37.79 9.31 -68.70
CA ALA A 78 36.60 9.81 -68.02
C ALA A 78 36.60 11.36 -67.91
N TYR A 79 37.74 11.96 -67.55
CA TYR A 79 37.94 13.41 -67.52
C TYR A 79 37.65 14.07 -68.87
N LYS A 80 38.18 13.52 -69.98
CA LYS A 80 37.94 14.03 -71.34
C LYS A 80 36.46 14.00 -71.72
N ILE A 81 35.73 12.96 -71.32
CA ILE A 81 34.28 12.82 -71.60
C ILE A 81 33.47 13.87 -70.81
N VAL A 82 33.77 14.04 -69.53
CA VAL A 82 33.07 15.01 -68.65
C VAL A 82 33.36 16.45 -69.09
N LEU A 83 34.61 16.76 -69.46
CA LEU A 83 35.00 18.09 -69.98
C LEU A 83 34.21 18.48 -71.26
N LYS A 84 33.83 17.50 -72.08
CA LYS A 84 33.02 17.67 -73.30
C LYS A 84 31.52 17.78 -73.03
N LYS A 85 31.09 17.97 -71.78
CA LYS A 85 29.68 18.05 -71.35
C LYS A 85 28.84 16.79 -71.64
N LYS A 86 29.47 15.63 -71.83
CA LYS A 86 28.79 14.32 -72.02
C LYS A 86 28.79 13.47 -70.73
N GLY A 87 28.77 14.11 -69.57
CA GLY A 87 28.76 13.44 -68.26
C GLY A 87 27.50 12.59 -68.02
N GLU A 88 26.32 13.10 -68.40
CA GLU A 88 25.04 12.38 -68.30
C GLU A 88 25.06 11.05 -69.07
N VAL A 89 25.51 11.10 -70.33
CA VAL A 89 25.58 9.92 -71.20
C VAL A 89 26.57 8.88 -70.65
N LEU A 90 27.66 9.31 -70.03
CA LEU A 90 28.62 8.39 -69.38
C LEU A 90 28.00 7.73 -68.15
N TYR A 91 27.30 8.49 -67.31
CA TYR A 91 26.62 7.99 -66.12
C TYR A 91 25.57 6.92 -66.48
N ASP A 92 24.71 7.20 -67.46
CA ASP A 92 23.68 6.26 -67.90
C ASP A 92 24.28 5.00 -68.56
N LYS A 93 25.38 5.15 -69.32
CA LYS A 93 26.08 4.03 -69.95
C LYS A 93 26.76 3.09 -68.96
N VAL A 94 27.30 3.62 -67.86
CA VAL A 94 27.85 2.81 -66.76
C VAL A 94 26.72 2.05 -66.05
N LYS A 95 25.58 2.71 -65.81
CA LYS A 95 24.38 2.05 -65.25
C LYS A 95 23.91 0.89 -66.14
N GLU A 96 23.73 1.13 -67.43
CA GLU A 96 23.33 0.09 -68.40
C GLU A 96 24.31 -1.10 -68.43
N PHE A 97 25.62 -0.83 -68.31
CA PHE A 97 26.64 -1.88 -68.28
C PHE A 97 26.52 -2.78 -67.05
N GLU A 98 26.37 -2.19 -65.86
CA GLU A 98 26.20 -2.94 -64.60
C GLU A 98 24.91 -3.77 -64.61
N GLU A 99 23.81 -3.23 -65.14
CA GLU A 99 22.54 -3.96 -65.29
C GLU A 99 22.69 -5.19 -66.21
N GLN A 100 23.39 -5.03 -67.34
CA GLN A 100 23.69 -6.14 -68.25
C GLN A 100 24.60 -7.19 -67.60
N TRP A 101 25.60 -6.75 -66.84
CA TRP A 101 26.52 -7.65 -66.14
C TRP A 101 25.79 -8.52 -65.11
N PHE A 102 24.86 -7.92 -64.34
CA PHE A 102 24.05 -8.65 -63.38
C PHE A 102 23.18 -9.72 -64.04
N ALA A 103 22.50 -9.37 -65.14
CA ALA A 103 21.65 -10.29 -65.89
C ALA A 103 22.41 -11.48 -66.47
N GLU A 104 23.61 -11.25 -67.04
CA GLU A 104 24.37 -12.29 -67.74
C GLU A 104 25.24 -13.16 -66.81
N HIS A 105 25.83 -12.59 -65.75
CA HIS A 105 26.92 -13.24 -65.02
C HIS A 105 26.67 -13.45 -63.53
N VAL A 106 25.74 -12.72 -62.91
CA VAL A 106 25.52 -12.72 -61.46
C VAL A 106 24.23 -13.45 -61.08
N ILE A 107 23.09 -13.08 -61.65
CA ILE A 107 21.79 -13.71 -61.37
C ILE A 107 21.81 -15.23 -61.63
N PRO A 108 22.35 -15.74 -62.76
CA PRO A 108 22.37 -17.18 -63.01
C PRO A 108 23.19 -17.98 -61.97
N LYS A 109 24.23 -17.36 -61.39
CA LYS A 109 25.04 -18.01 -60.33
C LYS A 109 24.27 -18.11 -59.01
N ILE A 110 23.46 -17.11 -58.69
CA ILE A 110 22.64 -17.07 -57.47
C ILE A 110 21.45 -18.04 -57.62
N GLU A 111 20.81 -18.11 -58.78
CA GLU A 111 19.71 -19.05 -59.05
C GLU A 111 20.10 -20.52 -58.83
N ILE A 112 21.33 -20.92 -59.22
CA ILE A 112 21.84 -22.29 -59.00
C ILE A 112 21.97 -22.61 -57.51
N LEU A 113 22.27 -21.61 -56.68
CA LEU A 113 22.43 -21.78 -55.23
C LEU A 113 21.09 -21.93 -54.51
N VAL A 114 19.98 -21.54 -55.14
CA VAL A 114 18.65 -21.59 -54.55
C VAL A 114 18.02 -22.94 -54.85
N THR A 115 18.08 -23.82 -53.86
CA THR A 115 17.55 -25.18 -53.92
C THR A 115 16.09 -25.25 -53.46
N LYS A 116 15.35 -26.30 -53.87
CA LYS A 116 13.97 -26.53 -53.42
C LYS A 116 13.84 -26.64 -51.88
N SER A 117 14.88 -27.10 -51.19
CA SER A 117 14.91 -27.14 -49.72
C SER A 117 14.96 -25.74 -49.09
N LEU A 118 15.67 -24.78 -49.70
CA LEU A 118 15.70 -23.38 -49.26
C LEU A 118 14.35 -22.68 -49.46
N ILE A 119 13.65 -22.98 -50.55
CA ILE A 119 12.31 -22.45 -50.82
C ILE A 119 11.30 -22.98 -49.77
N ASN A 120 11.40 -24.27 -49.42
CA ASN A 120 10.55 -24.86 -48.37
C ASN A 120 10.84 -24.28 -46.98
N ILE A 121 12.10 -23.91 -46.68
CA ILE A 121 12.47 -23.18 -45.47
C ILE A 121 11.80 -21.79 -45.43
N GLY A 122 11.71 -21.10 -46.58
CA GLY A 122 11.05 -19.79 -46.70
C GLY A 122 9.52 -19.80 -46.64
N MET A 123 8.86 -20.97 -46.78
CA MET A 123 7.39 -21.10 -46.78
C MET A 123 6.79 -21.71 -45.50
N ASP A 124 7.59 -21.85 -44.43
CA ASP A 124 7.13 -22.31 -43.12
C ASP A 124 6.42 -23.69 -43.13
N VAL A 125 6.66 -24.50 -44.17
CA VAL A 125 6.16 -25.89 -44.28
C VAL A 125 7.21 -26.84 -43.69
N SER A 126 7.08 -27.11 -42.40
CA SER A 126 7.97 -28.05 -41.70
C SER A 126 7.81 -29.51 -42.18
N SER A 127 8.92 -30.27 -42.10
CA SER A 127 9.00 -31.65 -41.56
C SER A 127 9.64 -32.78 -42.39
N SER A 128 10.57 -32.55 -43.33
CA SER A 128 11.33 -33.67 -43.94
C SER A 128 12.86 -33.53 -44.04
N THR A 129 13.44 -32.39 -43.65
CA THR A 129 14.87 -32.13 -43.84
C THR A 129 15.59 -32.00 -42.50
N SER A 130 16.71 -32.69 -42.33
CA SER A 130 17.49 -32.69 -41.09
C SER A 130 18.09 -31.30 -40.77
N VAL A 131 18.27 -30.96 -39.49
CA VAL A 131 18.85 -29.68 -39.05
C VAL A 131 20.22 -29.43 -39.69
N ASN A 132 21.05 -30.47 -39.79
CA ASN A 132 22.38 -30.40 -40.41
C ASN A 132 22.33 -30.05 -41.90
N GLU A 133 21.38 -30.64 -42.62
CA GLU A 133 21.20 -30.41 -44.05
C GLU A 133 20.64 -29.00 -44.33
N ARG A 134 19.71 -28.53 -43.49
CA ARG A 134 19.20 -27.14 -43.56
C ARG A 134 20.32 -26.14 -43.30
N ARG A 135 21.15 -26.36 -42.28
CA ARG A 135 22.32 -25.52 -41.97
C ARG A 135 23.30 -25.45 -43.14
N GLN A 136 23.75 -26.60 -43.66
CA GLN A 136 24.74 -26.63 -44.75
C GLN A 136 24.21 -25.98 -46.02
N THR A 137 22.92 -26.17 -46.33
CA THR A 137 22.32 -25.57 -47.52
C THR A 137 22.17 -24.06 -47.34
N GLY A 138 21.76 -23.61 -46.16
CA GLY A 138 21.69 -22.20 -45.80
C GLY A 138 23.05 -21.51 -45.83
N GLU A 139 24.09 -22.10 -45.23
CA GLU A 139 25.45 -21.55 -45.24
C GLU A 139 26.02 -21.43 -46.65
N LYS A 140 25.80 -22.41 -47.52
CA LYS A 140 26.24 -22.34 -48.93
C LYS A 140 25.59 -21.18 -49.67
N PHE A 141 24.29 -20.97 -49.46
CA PHE A 141 23.55 -19.87 -50.06
C PHE A 141 24.02 -18.51 -49.53
N LEU A 142 24.07 -18.34 -48.20
CA LEU A 142 24.55 -17.10 -47.55
C LEU A 142 25.98 -16.77 -47.98
N LYS A 143 26.86 -17.77 -48.06
CA LYS A 143 28.24 -17.60 -48.50
C LYS A 143 28.32 -17.15 -49.95
N GLY A 144 27.56 -17.77 -50.85
CA GLY A 144 27.54 -17.37 -52.25
C GLY A 144 27.02 -15.94 -52.45
N LEU A 145 26.00 -15.52 -51.69
CA LEU A 145 25.48 -14.16 -51.76
C LEU A 145 26.46 -13.13 -51.16
N ARG A 146 27.08 -13.45 -50.02
CA ARG A 146 28.14 -12.63 -49.41
C ARG A 146 29.31 -12.44 -50.36
N ASP A 147 29.83 -13.53 -50.94
CA ASP A 147 30.99 -13.46 -51.84
C ASP A 147 30.67 -12.60 -53.07
N THR A 148 29.44 -12.70 -53.59
CA THR A 148 28.97 -11.86 -54.70
C THR A 148 28.88 -10.38 -54.30
N TRP A 149 28.41 -10.08 -53.09
CA TRP A 149 28.35 -8.70 -52.57
C TRP A 149 29.75 -8.10 -52.32
N GLU A 150 30.66 -8.87 -51.72
CA GLU A 150 32.03 -8.41 -51.48
C GLU A 150 32.76 -8.14 -52.80
N ASP A 151 32.58 -9.03 -53.79
CA ASP A 151 33.10 -8.85 -55.14
C ASP A 151 32.51 -7.58 -55.81
N HIS A 152 31.19 -7.40 -55.75
CA HIS A 152 30.52 -6.21 -56.29
C HIS A 152 31.02 -4.93 -55.63
N ASN A 153 31.07 -4.89 -54.30
CA ASN A 153 31.52 -3.73 -53.55
C ASN A 153 33.00 -3.39 -53.88
N MET A 154 33.86 -4.39 -54.02
CA MET A 154 35.26 -4.18 -54.44
C MET A 154 35.33 -3.60 -55.86
N SER A 155 34.60 -4.18 -56.81
CA SER A 155 34.53 -3.71 -58.20
C SER A 155 33.97 -2.29 -58.31
N MET A 156 32.99 -1.93 -57.48
CA MET A 156 32.40 -0.59 -57.45
C MET A 156 33.33 0.45 -56.85
N ASN A 157 34.11 0.11 -55.81
CA ASN A 157 35.15 1.02 -55.30
C ASN A 157 36.20 1.34 -56.38
N MET A 158 36.68 0.33 -57.11
CA MET A 158 37.61 0.54 -58.24
C MET A 158 36.99 1.37 -59.37
N THR A 159 35.69 1.17 -59.63
CA THR A 159 34.95 1.92 -60.64
C THR A 159 34.76 3.39 -60.24
N ALA A 160 34.46 3.64 -58.97
CA ALA A 160 34.36 4.99 -58.40
C ALA A 160 35.69 5.74 -58.48
N ASP A 161 36.82 5.06 -58.23
CA ASP A 161 38.15 5.66 -58.38
C ASP A 161 38.44 6.10 -59.82
N ILE A 162 38.06 5.29 -60.81
CA ILE A 162 38.18 5.64 -62.24
C ILE A 162 37.28 6.81 -62.61
N LEU A 163 36.06 6.85 -62.05
CA LEU A 163 35.03 7.85 -62.37
C LEU A 163 35.01 9.03 -61.38
N MET A 164 36.02 9.19 -60.52
CA MET A 164 36.05 10.22 -59.47
C MET A 164 35.80 11.65 -60.01
N TYR A 165 36.22 11.94 -61.24
CA TYR A 165 35.97 13.24 -61.88
C TYR A 165 34.52 13.42 -62.37
N LEU A 166 33.82 12.34 -62.73
CA LEU A 166 32.39 12.37 -63.05
C LEU A 166 31.59 12.78 -61.81
N ASP A 167 31.92 12.23 -60.65
CA ASP A 167 31.24 12.60 -59.40
C ASP A 167 31.56 14.05 -58.99
N ARG A 168 32.82 14.48 -59.06
CA ARG A 168 33.19 15.87 -58.73
C ARG A 168 32.68 16.90 -59.74
N GLY A 169 32.58 16.54 -61.02
CA GLY A 169 32.29 17.46 -62.12
C GLY A 169 30.83 17.54 -62.53
N TYR A 170 30.04 16.47 -62.33
CA TYR A 170 28.67 16.36 -62.82
C TYR A 170 27.65 16.14 -61.69
N THR A 171 27.84 15.16 -60.80
CA THR A 171 26.83 14.86 -59.75
C THR A 171 26.74 15.96 -58.66
N GLN A 172 27.83 16.71 -58.39
CA GLN A 172 27.77 17.87 -57.49
C GLN A 172 27.09 19.13 -58.07
N GLN A 173 26.91 19.21 -59.40
CA GLN A 173 26.32 20.39 -60.05
C GLN A 173 24.79 20.31 -60.17
N GLU A 174 24.21 19.11 -60.11
CA GLU A 174 22.77 18.87 -60.14
C GLU A 174 22.27 18.35 -58.77
N PRO A 175 21.41 19.09 -58.03
CA PRO A 175 20.97 18.72 -56.67
C PRO A 175 20.14 17.43 -56.55
N ARG A 176 19.88 16.72 -57.65
CA ARG A 176 18.91 15.62 -57.74
C ARG A 176 19.54 14.26 -58.08
N ARG A 177 20.86 14.17 -58.29
CA ARG A 177 21.54 12.92 -58.66
C ARG A 177 22.58 12.50 -57.63
N VAL A 178 22.55 11.21 -57.29
CA VAL A 178 23.39 10.56 -56.29
C VAL A 178 24.73 10.14 -56.93
N PRO A 179 25.86 10.07 -56.18
CA PRO A 179 27.14 9.60 -56.71
C PRO A 179 27.05 8.24 -57.44
N ILE A 180 27.94 8.00 -58.41
CA ILE A 180 27.89 6.76 -59.21
C ILE A 180 28.04 5.52 -58.34
N PHE A 181 28.89 5.57 -57.31
CA PHE A 181 29.08 4.48 -56.35
C PHE A 181 27.76 4.10 -55.64
N ALA A 182 27.06 5.08 -55.08
CA ALA A 182 25.80 4.84 -54.39
C ALA A 182 24.70 4.35 -55.34
N THR A 183 24.71 4.82 -56.60
CA THR A 183 23.79 4.38 -57.64
C THR A 183 24.03 2.91 -58.02
N THR A 184 25.28 2.51 -58.25
CA THR A 184 25.62 1.13 -58.62
C THR A 184 25.50 0.15 -57.45
N ILE A 185 25.65 0.63 -56.21
CA ILE A 185 25.30 -0.14 -55.01
C ILE A 185 23.78 -0.32 -54.89
N ALA A 186 22.97 0.70 -55.20
CA ALA A 186 21.52 0.57 -55.24
C ALA A 186 21.03 -0.39 -56.34
N LEU A 187 21.75 -0.52 -57.47
CA LEU A 187 21.43 -1.51 -58.50
C LEU A 187 21.49 -2.95 -57.97
N PHE A 188 22.37 -3.24 -57.00
CA PHE A 188 22.42 -4.57 -56.37
C PHE A 188 21.12 -4.87 -55.60
N ARG A 189 20.56 -3.88 -54.90
CA ARG A 189 19.24 -4.02 -54.27
C ARG A 189 18.15 -4.30 -55.31
N ASP A 190 18.12 -3.52 -56.39
CA ASP A 190 17.01 -3.53 -57.35
C ASP A 190 17.03 -4.75 -58.28
N HIS A 191 18.21 -5.18 -58.71
CA HIS A 191 18.35 -6.25 -59.71
C HIS A 191 18.80 -7.59 -59.12
N ILE A 192 19.37 -7.64 -57.91
CA ILE A 192 19.74 -8.89 -57.25
C ILE A 192 18.74 -9.22 -56.13
N LEU A 193 18.63 -8.37 -55.11
CA LEU A 193 17.82 -8.69 -53.93
C LEU A 193 16.31 -8.66 -54.22
N ARG A 194 15.85 -7.73 -55.06
CA ARG A 194 14.45 -7.62 -55.52
C ARG A 194 14.14 -8.46 -56.77
N SER A 195 15.07 -9.30 -57.22
CA SER A 195 14.81 -10.22 -58.33
C SER A 195 13.94 -11.40 -57.90
N CYS A 196 13.01 -11.78 -58.77
CA CYS A 196 12.19 -12.98 -58.63
C CYS A 196 12.94 -14.18 -59.19
N LEU A 197 12.92 -15.29 -58.46
CA LEU A 197 13.69 -16.48 -58.79
C LEU A 197 13.24 -17.22 -60.05
N ASN A 198 11.97 -17.04 -60.45
CA ASN A 198 11.34 -17.64 -61.62
C ASN A 198 10.15 -16.77 -62.06
N ALA A 199 9.76 -16.84 -63.34
CA ALA A 199 8.59 -16.13 -63.88
C ALA A 199 7.23 -16.50 -63.23
N ASN A 200 7.18 -17.55 -62.40
CA ASN A 200 5.96 -18.08 -61.76
C ASN A 200 6.02 -18.09 -60.21
N SER A 201 7.03 -17.50 -59.58
CA SER A 201 7.15 -17.46 -58.11
C SER A 201 7.23 -16.02 -57.61
N ASP A 202 6.35 -15.65 -56.68
CA ASP A 202 6.28 -14.30 -56.08
C ASP A 202 7.34 -14.06 -54.98
N SER A 203 8.19 -15.04 -54.67
CA SER A 203 9.19 -14.94 -53.61
C SER A 203 10.48 -14.26 -54.08
N LEU A 204 10.85 -13.16 -53.41
CA LEU A 204 12.08 -12.42 -53.70
C LEU A 204 13.30 -13.14 -53.10
N ILE A 205 14.47 -12.97 -53.72
CA ILE A 205 15.74 -13.46 -53.16
C ILE A 205 15.98 -12.89 -51.76
N MET A 206 15.58 -11.63 -51.53
CA MET A 206 15.62 -10.98 -50.22
C MET A 206 14.78 -11.71 -49.16
N ASP A 207 13.61 -12.24 -49.51
CA ASP A 207 12.75 -12.95 -48.56
C ASP A 207 13.37 -14.27 -48.11
N ILE A 208 14.01 -14.98 -49.05
CA ILE A 208 14.72 -16.23 -48.79
C ILE A 208 15.97 -15.95 -47.93
N LEU A 209 16.73 -14.90 -48.24
CA LEU A 209 17.87 -14.46 -47.44
C LEU A 209 17.47 -14.24 -45.98
N ILE A 210 16.44 -13.45 -45.74
CA ILE A 210 15.98 -13.15 -44.39
C ILE A 210 15.50 -14.43 -43.69
N SER A 211 14.70 -15.26 -44.36
CA SER A 211 14.18 -16.50 -43.78
C SER A 211 15.30 -17.47 -43.37
N VAL A 212 16.35 -17.61 -44.20
CA VAL A 212 17.51 -18.46 -43.91
C VAL A 212 18.34 -17.89 -42.75
N MET A 213 18.54 -16.57 -42.70
CA MET A 213 19.21 -15.92 -41.57
C MET A 213 18.44 -16.16 -40.26
N LEU A 214 17.11 -16.04 -40.28
CA LEU A 214 16.26 -16.28 -39.10
C LEU A 214 16.27 -17.76 -38.66
N ASP A 215 16.21 -18.72 -39.58
CA ASP A 215 16.29 -20.16 -39.23
C ASP A 215 17.63 -20.52 -38.57
N GLN A 216 18.74 -19.96 -39.05
CA GLN A 216 20.07 -20.14 -38.43
C GLN A 216 20.14 -19.51 -37.03
N ILE A 217 19.55 -18.32 -36.83
CA ILE A 217 19.46 -17.70 -35.51
C ILE A 217 18.62 -18.56 -34.55
N ASP A 218 17.52 -19.13 -35.02
CA ASP A 218 16.70 -20.02 -34.18
C ASP A 218 17.38 -21.35 -33.86
N MET A 219 18.22 -21.87 -34.77
CA MET A 219 19.12 -22.99 -34.48
C MET A 219 20.11 -22.64 -33.37
N GLU A 220 20.74 -21.45 -33.43
CA GLU A 220 21.63 -20.98 -32.38
C GLU A 220 20.92 -20.87 -31.02
N ARG A 221 19.70 -20.30 -31.00
CA ARG A 221 18.89 -20.22 -29.77
C ARG A 221 18.57 -21.60 -29.17
N ARG A 222 18.54 -22.65 -29.98
CA ARG A 222 18.35 -24.05 -29.54
C ARG A 222 19.66 -24.74 -29.13
N GLY A 223 20.79 -24.06 -29.28
CA GLY A 223 22.13 -24.55 -28.89
C GLY A 223 22.93 -25.16 -30.05
N ASP A 224 22.47 -25.05 -31.29
CA ASP A 224 23.23 -25.50 -32.46
C ASP A 224 24.34 -24.50 -32.82
N VAL A 225 25.46 -25.00 -33.33
CA VAL A 225 26.59 -24.16 -33.79
C VAL A 225 26.34 -23.66 -35.21
N ILE A 226 26.47 -22.34 -35.39
CA ILE A 226 26.30 -21.63 -36.66
C ILE A 226 27.53 -20.75 -36.98
N ASP A 227 27.70 -20.39 -38.25
CA ASP A 227 28.70 -19.38 -38.65
C ASP A 227 28.19 -17.95 -38.38
N ARG A 228 28.47 -17.44 -37.18
CA ARG A 228 28.11 -16.08 -36.74
C ARG A 228 28.70 -14.99 -37.64
N ALA A 229 29.92 -15.20 -38.16
CA ALA A 229 30.60 -14.22 -38.99
C ALA A 229 29.91 -14.09 -40.35
N LEU A 230 29.40 -15.18 -40.90
CA LEU A 230 28.65 -15.19 -42.15
C LEU A 230 27.34 -14.40 -42.04
N ILE A 231 26.56 -14.63 -40.98
CA ILE A 231 25.32 -13.86 -40.74
C ILE A 231 25.63 -12.38 -40.52
N ARG A 232 26.71 -12.07 -39.79
CA ARG A 232 27.18 -10.70 -39.61
C ARG A 232 27.53 -10.00 -40.92
N SER A 233 28.24 -10.66 -41.83
CA SER A 233 28.54 -10.07 -43.14
C SER A 233 27.27 -9.81 -43.95
N CYS A 234 26.29 -10.73 -43.90
CA CYS A 234 25.00 -10.53 -44.58
C CYS A 234 24.17 -9.41 -43.93
N SER A 235 24.18 -9.31 -42.59
CA SER A 235 23.56 -8.22 -41.85
C SER A 235 24.15 -6.87 -42.23
N ARG A 236 25.49 -6.76 -42.29
CA ARG A 236 26.19 -5.54 -42.71
C ARG A 236 25.89 -5.16 -44.15
N MET A 237 25.77 -6.13 -45.06
CA MET A 237 25.31 -5.88 -46.43
C MET A 237 23.94 -5.17 -46.43
N LEU A 238 22.98 -5.64 -45.63
CA LEU A 238 21.67 -5.01 -45.51
C LEU A 238 21.73 -3.63 -44.84
N SER A 239 22.69 -3.40 -43.95
CA SER A 239 22.96 -2.10 -43.33
C SER A 239 23.59 -1.08 -44.30
N CYS A 240 24.31 -1.55 -45.33
CA CYS A 240 24.91 -0.71 -46.36
C CYS A 240 23.95 -0.31 -47.49
N LEU A 241 22.77 -0.94 -47.57
CA LEU A 241 21.78 -0.72 -48.61
C LEU A 241 20.59 0.07 -48.07
N TYR A 242 20.07 1.01 -48.86
CA TYR A 242 18.92 1.86 -48.51
C TYR A 242 17.69 1.51 -49.36
N GLU A 243 16.49 1.83 -48.90
CA GLU A 243 15.24 1.59 -49.60
C GLU A 243 14.98 2.61 -50.72
N THR A 244 15.40 3.85 -50.49
CA THR A 244 15.31 4.99 -51.42
C THR A 244 16.70 5.48 -51.82
N GLU A 245 16.79 6.25 -52.91
CA GLU A 245 18.05 6.89 -53.34
C GLU A 245 18.49 8.04 -52.41
N ASP A 246 17.56 8.56 -51.60
CA ASP A 246 17.87 9.44 -50.48
C ASP A 246 18.48 8.58 -49.35
N GLU A 247 19.82 8.62 -49.19
CA GLU A 247 20.63 7.88 -48.21
C GLU A 247 20.34 8.32 -46.75
N SER A 248 19.11 8.11 -46.29
CA SER A 248 18.72 8.39 -44.92
C SER A 248 19.01 7.17 -44.02
N GLU A 249 19.57 7.41 -42.84
CA GLU A 249 19.89 6.36 -41.86
C GLU A 249 18.69 5.47 -41.51
N SER A 250 17.48 6.03 -41.49
CA SER A 250 16.23 5.30 -41.22
C SER A 250 15.73 4.42 -42.38
N SER A 251 16.27 4.62 -43.59
CA SER A 251 15.88 3.87 -44.79
C SER A 251 16.78 2.66 -45.07
N LYS A 252 17.71 2.32 -44.18
CA LYS A 252 18.54 1.11 -44.31
C LYS A 252 17.65 -0.13 -44.40
N LEU A 253 17.92 -1.01 -45.36
CA LEU A 253 17.15 -2.26 -45.57
C LEU A 253 17.18 -3.16 -44.33
N TYR A 254 18.27 -3.11 -43.56
CA TYR A 254 18.35 -3.78 -42.26
C TYR A 254 17.20 -3.33 -41.33
N LEU A 255 16.99 -2.02 -41.17
CA LEU A 255 15.99 -1.46 -40.27
C LEU A 255 14.56 -1.57 -40.82
N THR A 256 14.37 -1.47 -42.14
CA THR A 256 13.03 -1.48 -42.74
C THR A 256 12.49 -2.87 -43.03
N ILE A 257 13.37 -3.87 -43.27
CA ILE A 257 12.96 -5.21 -43.71
C ILE A 257 13.42 -6.31 -42.75
N PHE A 258 14.72 -6.39 -42.44
CA PHE A 258 15.25 -7.47 -41.61
C PHE A 258 14.82 -7.35 -40.15
N GLU A 259 15.02 -6.19 -39.53
CA GLU A 259 14.76 -5.97 -38.11
C GLU A 259 13.28 -6.22 -37.73
N PRO A 260 12.26 -5.74 -38.48
CA PRO A 260 10.86 -6.05 -38.15
C PRO A 260 10.55 -7.55 -38.22
N ARG A 261 11.08 -8.26 -39.22
CA ARG A 261 10.89 -9.71 -39.36
C ARG A 261 11.64 -10.49 -38.28
N PHE A 262 12.84 -10.05 -37.92
CA PHE A 262 13.61 -10.61 -36.81
C PHE A 262 12.88 -10.45 -35.48
N LEU A 263 12.33 -9.26 -35.20
CA LEU A 263 11.55 -9.02 -33.99
C LEU A 263 10.29 -9.89 -33.95
N SER A 264 9.56 -10.01 -35.06
CA SER A 264 8.36 -10.88 -35.15
C SER A 264 8.68 -12.37 -34.97
N ASN A 265 9.79 -12.85 -35.56
CA ASN A 265 10.24 -14.23 -35.35
C ASN A 265 10.65 -14.47 -33.89
N SER A 266 11.39 -13.51 -33.30
CA SER A 266 11.82 -13.58 -31.90
C SER A 266 10.63 -13.56 -30.94
N GLU A 267 9.60 -12.77 -31.25
CA GLU A 267 8.35 -12.73 -30.51
C GLU A 267 7.66 -14.10 -30.49
N THR A 268 7.60 -14.75 -31.66
CA THR A 268 7.01 -16.09 -31.83
C THR A 268 7.83 -17.15 -31.10
N PHE A 269 9.16 -17.09 -31.21
CA PHE A 269 10.08 -18.01 -30.55
C PHE A 269 9.93 -17.94 -29.02
N TYR A 270 10.03 -16.73 -28.44
CA TYR A 270 9.97 -16.56 -26.99
C TYR A 270 8.58 -16.82 -26.41
N THR A 271 7.51 -16.59 -27.19
CA THR A 271 6.16 -16.99 -26.77
C THR A 271 6.08 -18.51 -26.59
N ARG A 272 6.51 -19.29 -27.59
CA ARG A 272 6.54 -20.76 -27.51
C ARG A 272 7.48 -21.26 -26.41
N GLU A 273 8.61 -20.60 -26.21
CA GLU A 273 9.57 -20.96 -25.18
C GLU A 273 9.00 -20.73 -23.77
N CYS A 274 8.32 -19.60 -23.54
CA CYS A 274 7.68 -19.29 -22.27
C CYS A 274 6.59 -20.32 -21.92
N GLU A 275 5.73 -20.67 -22.88
CA GLU A 275 4.69 -21.69 -22.71
C GLU A 275 5.25 -23.09 -22.40
N ARG A 276 6.45 -23.41 -22.91
CA ARG A 276 7.14 -24.66 -22.58
C ARG A 276 7.69 -24.62 -21.15
N LEU A 277 8.36 -23.53 -20.77
CA LEU A 277 8.90 -23.35 -19.42
C LEU A 277 7.80 -23.40 -18.36
N LEU A 278 6.64 -22.80 -18.63
CA LEU A 278 5.50 -22.82 -17.70
C LEU A 278 4.96 -24.24 -17.45
N ARG A 279 5.09 -25.15 -18.43
CA ARG A 279 4.62 -26.54 -18.32
C ARG A 279 5.64 -27.48 -17.69
N GLU A 280 6.92 -27.27 -17.95
CA GLU A 280 7.98 -28.25 -17.69
C GLU A 280 8.94 -27.86 -16.56
N SER A 281 8.97 -26.58 -16.14
CA SER A 281 10.01 -26.04 -15.26
C SER A 281 9.45 -25.36 -14.01
N ASP A 282 10.30 -25.25 -12.99
CA ASP A 282 10.01 -24.48 -11.78
C ASP A 282 10.36 -22.99 -11.97
N ALA A 283 9.86 -22.14 -11.05
CA ALA A 283 10.10 -20.69 -11.14
C ALA A 283 11.60 -20.34 -11.05
N SER A 284 12.40 -21.04 -10.25
CA SER A 284 13.85 -20.80 -10.14
C SER A 284 14.60 -21.10 -11.44
N THR A 285 14.19 -22.14 -12.19
CA THR A 285 14.78 -22.44 -13.51
C THR A 285 14.36 -21.40 -14.53
N TRP A 286 13.09 -20.96 -14.52
CA TRP A 286 12.64 -19.86 -15.37
C TRP A 286 13.44 -18.57 -15.15
N LEU A 287 13.71 -18.20 -13.89
CA LEU A 287 14.51 -17.01 -13.56
C LEU A 287 15.91 -17.05 -14.18
N ARG A 288 16.63 -18.15 -13.96
CA ARG A 288 17.98 -18.35 -14.50
C ARG A 288 17.96 -18.42 -16.03
N HIS A 289 16.98 -19.12 -16.60
CA HIS A 289 16.84 -19.25 -18.04
C HIS A 289 16.59 -17.90 -18.71
N THR A 290 15.69 -17.09 -18.16
CA THR A 290 15.36 -15.75 -18.68
C THR A 290 16.57 -14.82 -18.59
N GLN A 291 17.32 -14.86 -17.49
CA GLN A 291 18.56 -14.10 -17.34
C GLN A 291 19.61 -14.50 -18.40
N ASN A 292 19.78 -15.80 -18.65
CA ASN A 292 20.70 -16.29 -19.68
C ASN A 292 20.27 -15.85 -21.09
N ARG A 293 18.97 -15.91 -21.40
CA ARG A 293 18.45 -15.45 -22.71
C ARG A 293 18.72 -13.97 -22.97
N LEU A 294 18.62 -13.12 -21.95
CA LEU A 294 18.98 -11.70 -22.08
C LEU A 294 20.47 -11.51 -22.42
N ILE A 295 21.36 -12.26 -21.75
CA ILE A 295 22.81 -12.24 -22.01
C ILE A 295 23.12 -12.77 -23.43
N GLU A 296 22.44 -13.82 -23.85
CA GLU A 296 22.60 -14.39 -25.19
C GLU A 296 22.14 -13.43 -26.30
N GLU A 297 21.02 -12.71 -26.12
CA GLU A 297 20.59 -11.68 -27.08
C GLU A 297 21.54 -10.47 -27.11
N GLU A 298 22.11 -10.09 -25.97
CA GLU A 298 23.15 -9.07 -25.90
C GLU A 298 24.41 -9.50 -26.68
N ASP A 299 24.89 -10.72 -26.46
CA ASP A 299 26.00 -11.30 -27.24
C ASP A 299 25.67 -11.40 -28.73
N ARG A 300 24.42 -11.73 -29.09
CA ARG A 300 23.99 -11.83 -30.50
C ARG A 300 24.01 -10.49 -31.22
N CYS A 301 23.50 -9.43 -30.60
CA CYS A 301 23.63 -8.06 -31.11
C CYS A 301 25.09 -7.59 -31.15
N GLY A 302 25.94 -8.10 -30.26
CA GLY A 302 27.38 -7.81 -30.22
C GLY A 302 28.22 -8.61 -31.23
N THR A 303 27.80 -9.82 -31.63
CA THR A 303 28.63 -10.77 -32.41
C THR A 303 28.04 -11.20 -33.77
N THR A 304 26.73 -11.17 -33.95
CA THR A 304 26.04 -11.79 -35.10
C THR A 304 25.22 -10.79 -35.92
N ILE A 305 24.47 -9.90 -35.27
CA ILE A 305 23.66 -8.85 -35.94
C ILE A 305 24.14 -7.44 -35.54
N GLU A 306 23.36 -6.40 -35.84
CA GLU A 306 23.67 -5.01 -35.48
C GLU A 306 23.24 -4.63 -34.05
N LEU A 307 24.04 -3.77 -33.40
CA LEU A 307 23.82 -3.35 -32.02
C LEU A 307 22.55 -2.47 -31.84
N GLU A 308 22.13 -1.78 -32.89
CA GLU A 308 20.94 -0.90 -32.89
C GLU A 308 19.64 -1.66 -32.55
N THR A 309 19.61 -2.98 -32.79
CA THR A 309 18.45 -3.84 -32.51
C THR A 309 18.36 -4.28 -31.05
N LEU A 310 19.45 -4.15 -30.26
CA LEU A 310 19.51 -4.62 -28.88
C LEU A 310 18.35 -4.10 -27.99
N PRO A 311 18.02 -2.79 -27.99
CA PRO A 311 16.93 -2.29 -27.16
C PRO A 311 15.57 -2.90 -27.54
N LYS A 312 15.33 -3.15 -28.84
CA LYS A 312 14.06 -3.68 -29.34
C LYS A 312 13.90 -5.17 -29.06
N VAL A 313 14.96 -5.97 -29.28
CA VAL A 313 14.90 -7.41 -28.98
C VAL A 313 14.87 -7.67 -27.48
N SER A 314 15.60 -6.88 -26.68
CA SER A 314 15.54 -6.96 -25.22
C SER A 314 14.13 -6.66 -24.72
N HIS A 315 13.43 -5.69 -25.32
CA HIS A 315 12.02 -5.43 -25.03
C HIS A 315 11.11 -6.62 -25.40
N VAL A 316 11.37 -7.32 -26.50
CA VAL A 316 10.61 -8.54 -26.87
C VAL A 316 10.78 -9.64 -25.81
N VAL A 317 12.01 -9.85 -25.33
CA VAL A 317 12.29 -10.81 -24.25
C VAL A 317 11.55 -10.40 -22.97
N ASP A 318 11.65 -9.13 -22.59
CA ASP A 318 10.97 -8.59 -21.40
C ASP A 318 9.44 -8.74 -21.51
N GLN A 319 8.84 -8.53 -22.69
CA GLN A 319 7.40 -8.71 -22.91
C GLN A 319 6.96 -10.18 -22.85
N LYS A 320 7.70 -11.09 -23.51
CA LYS A 320 7.26 -12.47 -23.71
C LYS A 320 7.70 -13.43 -22.61
N LEU A 321 8.93 -13.32 -22.12
CA LEU A 321 9.44 -14.19 -21.05
C LEU A 321 9.10 -13.68 -19.65
N ILE A 322 8.91 -12.37 -19.47
CA ILE A 322 8.60 -11.78 -18.16
C ILE A 322 7.12 -11.39 -18.08
N LEU A 323 6.66 -10.35 -18.76
CA LEU A 323 5.31 -9.79 -18.56
C LEU A 323 4.18 -10.78 -18.85
N GLY A 324 4.29 -11.55 -19.94
CA GLY A 324 3.20 -12.42 -20.40
C GLY A 324 2.70 -13.41 -19.36
N HIS A 325 3.59 -13.96 -18.54
CA HIS A 325 3.29 -15.01 -17.56
C HIS A 325 3.83 -14.73 -16.15
N LEU A 326 4.24 -13.49 -15.84
CA LEU A 326 4.80 -13.13 -14.53
C LEU A 326 3.88 -13.56 -13.38
N GLY A 327 2.57 -13.33 -13.53
CA GLY A 327 1.58 -13.74 -12.53
C GLY A 327 1.55 -15.25 -12.29
N ASP A 328 1.66 -16.05 -13.35
CA ASP A 328 1.61 -17.51 -13.29
C ASP A 328 2.87 -18.08 -12.61
N PHE A 329 4.06 -17.59 -12.97
CA PHE A 329 5.32 -17.99 -12.34
C PHE A 329 5.39 -17.61 -10.86
N LEU A 330 4.87 -16.43 -10.49
CA LEU A 330 4.82 -15.99 -9.10
C LEU A 330 3.81 -16.80 -8.26
N ALA A 331 2.71 -17.26 -8.89
CA ALA A 331 1.64 -18.01 -8.24
C ALA A 331 1.87 -19.54 -8.19
N MET A 332 2.91 -20.06 -8.85
CA MET A 332 3.18 -21.50 -8.90
C MET A 332 3.29 -22.13 -7.50
N GLU A 333 2.55 -23.22 -7.30
CA GLU A 333 2.58 -23.99 -6.06
C GLU A 333 3.93 -24.71 -5.91
N GLY A 334 4.56 -24.56 -4.74
CA GLY A 334 5.82 -25.25 -4.41
C GLY A 334 7.11 -24.64 -4.99
N SER A 335 7.03 -23.67 -5.91
CA SER A 335 8.22 -22.97 -6.43
C SER A 335 8.06 -21.46 -6.61
N GLY A 336 6.84 -20.93 -6.57
CA GLY A 336 6.55 -19.51 -6.75
C GLY A 336 7.09 -18.62 -5.62
N LEU A 337 6.78 -17.32 -5.70
CA LEU A 337 7.36 -16.30 -4.82
C LEU A 337 7.14 -16.57 -3.33
N ARG A 338 5.97 -17.11 -2.97
CA ARG A 338 5.66 -17.51 -1.59
C ARG A 338 6.67 -18.51 -1.04
N TRP A 339 6.96 -19.55 -1.82
CA TRP A 339 7.91 -20.58 -1.43
C TRP A 339 9.35 -20.05 -1.34
N MET A 340 9.73 -19.15 -2.25
CA MET A 340 11.04 -18.50 -2.23
C MET A 340 11.25 -17.65 -0.96
N ILE A 341 10.21 -16.93 -0.51
CA ILE A 341 10.23 -16.14 0.72
C ILE A 341 10.31 -17.05 1.95
N ASP A 342 9.53 -18.12 1.99
CA ASP A 342 9.46 -19.01 3.15
C ASP A 342 10.78 -19.78 3.36
N ASN A 343 11.46 -20.16 2.26
CA ASN A 343 12.71 -20.94 2.29
C ASN A 343 13.98 -20.09 2.07
N ASP A 344 13.89 -18.76 2.23
CA ASP A 344 15.02 -17.83 2.19
C ASP A 344 15.92 -17.96 0.94
N LYS A 345 15.29 -18.11 -0.25
CA LYS A 345 15.99 -18.23 -1.53
C LYS A 345 16.52 -16.89 -2.04
N THR A 346 17.54 -16.36 -1.37
CA THR A 346 18.11 -15.01 -1.63
C THR A 346 18.60 -14.81 -3.06
N ASN A 347 19.29 -15.79 -3.65
CA ASN A 347 19.80 -15.69 -5.01
C ASN A 347 18.68 -15.59 -6.05
N ASP A 348 17.65 -16.44 -5.93
CA ASP A 348 16.50 -16.43 -6.85
C ASP A 348 15.70 -15.12 -6.70
N LEU A 349 15.51 -14.63 -5.46
CA LEU A 349 14.86 -13.35 -5.19
C LEU A 349 15.62 -12.15 -5.78
N LYS A 350 16.96 -12.20 -5.79
CA LYS A 350 17.79 -11.15 -6.41
C LYS A 350 17.63 -11.13 -7.93
N ILE A 351 17.56 -12.30 -8.57
CA ILE A 351 17.30 -12.41 -10.01
C ILE A 351 15.88 -11.95 -10.32
N LEU A 352 14.90 -12.37 -9.52
CA LEU A 352 13.51 -11.94 -9.68
C LEU A 352 13.38 -10.41 -9.57
N TYR A 353 14.05 -9.80 -8.60
CA TYR A 353 14.07 -8.35 -8.43
C TYR A 353 14.70 -7.63 -9.62
N SER A 354 15.82 -8.13 -10.15
CA SER A 354 16.46 -7.52 -11.33
C SER A 354 15.58 -7.63 -12.57
N LEU A 355 14.91 -8.76 -12.78
CA LEU A 355 13.98 -8.96 -13.91
C LEU A 355 12.74 -8.07 -13.81
N ILE A 356 12.10 -7.98 -12.64
CA ILE A 356 10.92 -7.12 -12.46
C ILE A 356 11.28 -5.64 -12.60
N SER A 357 12.45 -5.22 -12.10
CA SER A 357 12.90 -3.82 -12.18
C SER A 357 13.12 -3.34 -13.62
N ARG A 358 13.29 -4.24 -14.58
CA ARG A 358 13.39 -3.89 -16.01
C ARG A 358 12.05 -3.54 -16.63
N VAL A 359 10.96 -4.05 -16.07
CA VAL A 359 9.64 -4.03 -16.73
C VAL A 359 8.60 -3.23 -15.97
N ASP A 360 8.73 -3.15 -14.65
CA ASP A 360 7.84 -2.37 -13.79
C ASP A 360 8.63 -1.59 -12.74
N ASP A 361 8.78 -0.28 -12.97
CA ASP A 361 9.42 0.65 -12.02
C ASP A 361 8.77 0.61 -10.62
N LYS A 362 7.45 0.39 -10.56
CA LYS A 362 6.67 0.34 -9.31
C LYS A 362 6.65 -1.05 -8.67
N LYS A 363 7.17 -2.07 -9.38
CA LYS A 363 7.32 -3.45 -8.88
C LYS A 363 6.02 -4.00 -8.30
N THR A 364 4.90 -3.71 -8.96
CA THR A 364 3.53 -3.82 -8.44
C THR A 364 3.20 -5.24 -8.00
N ALA A 365 3.52 -6.24 -8.85
CA ALA A 365 3.27 -7.65 -8.56
C ALA A 365 4.09 -8.17 -7.36
N LEU A 366 5.40 -7.87 -7.32
CA LEU A 366 6.28 -8.23 -6.21
C LEU A 366 5.82 -7.59 -4.91
N ARG A 367 5.48 -6.29 -4.97
CA ARG A 367 4.99 -5.52 -3.84
C ARG A 367 3.72 -6.14 -3.26
N GLU A 368 2.70 -6.38 -4.08
CA GLU A 368 1.41 -6.91 -3.62
C GLU A 368 1.55 -8.29 -2.96
N ILE A 369 2.35 -9.18 -3.53
CA ILE A 369 2.57 -10.53 -2.96
C ILE A 369 3.39 -10.44 -1.67
N LEU A 370 4.44 -9.60 -1.61
CA LEU A 370 5.21 -9.38 -0.38
C LEU A 370 4.32 -8.83 0.73
N GLN A 371 3.51 -7.81 0.45
CA GLN A 371 2.60 -7.23 1.43
C GLN A 371 1.63 -8.28 1.97
N LYS A 372 1.02 -9.06 1.07
CA LYS A 372 0.11 -10.14 1.45
C LYS A 372 0.81 -11.20 2.31
N ARG A 373 2.02 -11.64 1.94
CA ARG A 373 2.74 -12.69 2.69
C ARG A 373 3.18 -12.21 4.07
N VAL A 374 3.62 -10.96 4.21
CA VAL A 374 3.96 -10.38 5.53
C VAL A 374 2.75 -10.41 6.47
N VAL A 375 1.56 -10.03 5.96
CA VAL A 375 0.33 -10.07 6.76
C VAL A 375 -0.07 -11.51 7.11
N GLU A 376 0.04 -12.46 6.16
CA GLU A 376 -0.22 -13.88 6.41
C GLU A 376 0.70 -14.45 7.51
N LEU A 377 2.02 -14.21 7.41
CA LEU A 377 2.99 -14.64 8.44
C LEU A 377 2.72 -13.97 9.79
N GLY A 378 2.31 -12.70 9.81
CA GLY A 378 1.87 -12.01 11.02
C GLY A 378 0.67 -12.68 11.69
N LEU A 379 -0.32 -13.10 10.91
CA LEU A 379 -1.50 -13.84 11.41
C LEU A 379 -1.17 -15.27 11.84
N GLU A 380 -0.21 -15.92 11.19
CA GLU A 380 0.31 -17.24 11.60
C GLU A 380 0.95 -17.16 13.01
N ILE A 381 1.70 -16.09 13.31
CA ILE A 381 2.24 -15.85 14.66
C ILE A 381 1.11 -15.82 15.70
N GLU A 382 -0.03 -15.17 15.40
CA GLU A 382 -1.18 -15.15 16.29
C GLU A 382 -1.84 -16.52 16.47
N SER A 383 -1.93 -17.30 15.40
CA SER A 383 -2.47 -18.67 15.43
C SER A 383 -1.59 -19.59 16.29
N VAL A 384 -0.27 -19.53 16.09
CA VAL A 384 0.70 -20.26 16.92
C VAL A 384 0.59 -19.84 18.38
N LEU A 385 0.43 -18.54 18.66
CA LEU A 385 0.27 -18.04 20.02
C LEU A 385 -0.98 -18.60 20.71
N LYS A 386 -2.11 -18.73 20.01
CA LYS A 386 -3.35 -19.32 20.57
C LYS A 386 -3.22 -20.81 20.89
N ASN A 387 -2.38 -21.52 20.13
CA ASN A 387 -2.18 -22.96 20.25
C ASN A 387 -1.01 -23.35 21.17
N THR A 388 -0.15 -22.39 21.55
CA THR A 388 1.00 -22.64 22.43
C THR A 388 0.55 -22.71 23.89
N ASP A 389 0.90 -23.79 24.60
CA ASP A 389 0.69 -23.89 26.05
C ASP A 389 1.81 -23.15 26.80
N PHE A 390 1.44 -22.10 27.53
CA PHE A 390 2.36 -21.29 28.34
C PHE A 390 2.45 -21.74 29.80
N SER A 391 1.95 -22.94 30.13
CA SER A 391 1.94 -23.48 31.49
C SER A 391 3.34 -23.71 32.10
N THR A 392 4.37 -23.89 31.25
CA THR A 392 5.76 -24.15 31.63
C THR A 392 6.70 -22.99 31.27
N ALA A 393 7.55 -22.56 32.19
CA ALA A 393 8.64 -21.62 31.89
C ALA A 393 9.80 -22.36 31.20
N GLN A 394 10.18 -21.96 29.98
CA GLN A 394 11.50 -22.31 29.44
C GLN A 394 12.56 -21.49 30.19
N ALA A 395 13.47 -22.19 30.86
CA ALA A 395 14.65 -21.59 31.47
C ALA A 395 15.74 -21.51 30.41
N ASP A 396 15.90 -20.34 29.78
CA ASP A 396 17.13 -20.04 29.05
C ASP A 396 18.17 -19.57 30.07
N GLY A 397 19.11 -20.46 30.37
CA GLY A 397 20.23 -20.24 31.27
C GLY A 397 20.81 -21.57 31.74
N GLU A 398 21.95 -21.94 31.17
CA GLU A 398 22.81 -23.00 31.66
C GLU A 398 23.19 -22.71 33.12
N ASP A 399 22.53 -23.38 34.06
CA ASP A 399 23.06 -23.60 35.40
C ASP A 399 22.63 -25.01 35.81
N GLU A 400 23.60 -25.93 35.72
CA GLU A 400 23.47 -27.28 36.25
C GLU A 400 23.25 -27.21 37.77
N GLY A 401 22.04 -27.56 38.22
CA GLY A 401 21.81 -27.91 39.62
C GLY A 401 20.44 -27.56 40.18
N GLY A 402 19.48 -28.47 40.03
CA GLY A 402 18.30 -28.56 40.90
C GLY A 402 16.97 -28.34 40.21
N ASP A 403 16.43 -29.44 39.69
CA ASP A 403 15.09 -29.57 39.13
C ASP A 403 13.99 -29.15 40.13
N LYS A 404 13.43 -27.96 39.91
CA LYS A 404 12.08 -27.56 40.32
C LYS A 404 11.49 -26.66 39.25
N THR A 405 11.00 -27.28 38.18
CA THR A 405 10.04 -26.68 37.24
C THR A 405 8.88 -26.02 38.00
N LYS A 406 8.88 -24.69 38.07
CA LYS A 406 7.79 -23.91 38.69
C LYS A 406 6.66 -23.75 37.68
N THR A 407 5.48 -24.28 38.02
CA THR A 407 4.24 -23.96 37.32
C THR A 407 3.95 -22.46 37.39
N LEU A 408 3.80 -21.81 36.24
CA LEU A 408 3.54 -20.37 36.15
C LEU A 408 2.07 -20.09 36.50
N ASN A 409 1.84 -19.03 37.28
CA ASN A 409 0.49 -18.52 37.56
C ASN A 409 -0.15 -17.98 36.25
N PRO A 410 -1.45 -18.16 35.98
CA PRO A 410 -2.14 -17.66 34.79
C PRO A 410 -1.76 -16.25 34.31
N ALA A 411 -1.58 -15.30 35.22
CA ALA A 411 -1.14 -13.94 34.87
C ALA A 411 0.29 -13.89 34.28
N ALA A 412 1.19 -14.73 34.76
CA ALA A 412 2.57 -14.84 34.25
C ALA A 412 2.64 -15.59 32.92
N GLN A 413 1.72 -16.54 32.68
CA GLN A 413 1.57 -17.21 31.38
C GLN A 413 1.16 -16.23 30.29
N GLN A 414 0.23 -15.32 30.59
CA GLN A 414 -0.22 -14.29 29.66
C GLN A 414 0.86 -13.24 29.36
N THR A 415 1.67 -12.86 30.35
CA THR A 415 2.84 -12.00 30.11
C THR A 415 3.89 -12.70 29.24
N ALA A 416 4.14 -14.00 29.45
CA ALA A 416 5.05 -14.77 28.60
C ALA A 416 4.54 -14.87 27.16
N ALA A 417 3.23 -15.03 26.97
CA ALA A 417 2.61 -14.99 25.64
C ALA A 417 2.78 -13.62 24.97
N ALA A 418 2.65 -12.52 25.72
CA ALA A 418 2.87 -11.17 25.19
C ALA A 418 4.32 -10.96 24.73
N ILE A 419 5.30 -11.43 25.52
CA ILE A 419 6.73 -11.34 25.18
C ILE A 419 7.03 -12.18 23.93
N LYS A 420 6.58 -13.45 23.91
CA LYS A 420 6.78 -14.34 22.75
C LYS A 420 6.21 -13.74 21.47
N TRP A 421 5.01 -13.15 21.53
CA TRP A 421 4.43 -12.48 20.37
C TRP A 421 5.30 -11.34 19.86
N VAL A 422 5.82 -10.48 20.76
CA VAL A 422 6.71 -9.39 20.37
C VAL A 422 8.03 -9.91 19.78
N ASP A 423 8.62 -10.94 20.37
CA ASP A 423 9.87 -11.54 19.87
C ASP A 423 9.68 -12.18 18.49
N ASP A 424 8.58 -12.91 18.27
CA ASP A 424 8.25 -13.50 16.97
C ASP A 424 8.03 -12.41 15.89
N VAL A 425 7.39 -11.28 16.25
CA VAL A 425 7.23 -10.12 15.36
C VAL A 425 8.58 -9.45 15.03
N LEU A 426 9.47 -9.31 16.01
CA LEU A 426 10.81 -8.76 15.80
C LEU A 426 11.66 -9.68 14.92
N ARG A 427 11.59 -11.01 15.10
CA ARG A 427 12.27 -11.97 14.22
C ARG A 427 11.75 -11.90 12.78
N LEU A 428 10.44 -11.77 12.61
CA LEU A 428 9.84 -11.58 11.28
C LEU A 428 10.35 -10.29 10.63
N LYS A 429 10.47 -9.21 11.41
CA LYS A 429 11.04 -7.93 10.94
C LYS A 429 12.50 -8.09 10.53
N ASP A 430 13.33 -8.70 11.36
CA ASP A 430 14.74 -8.95 11.08
C ASP A 430 14.92 -9.78 9.79
N LYS A 431 14.05 -10.78 9.55
CA LYS A 431 14.01 -11.56 8.29
C LYS A 431 13.76 -10.68 7.07
N PHE A 432 12.71 -9.85 7.09
CA PHE A 432 12.37 -9.01 5.93
C PHE A 432 13.36 -7.85 5.72
N ASP A 433 13.97 -7.32 6.77
CA ASP A 433 15.06 -6.34 6.65
C ASP A 433 16.30 -6.95 5.99
N HIS A 434 16.65 -8.18 6.36
CA HIS A 434 17.75 -8.90 5.72
C HIS A 434 17.49 -9.14 4.23
N MET A 435 16.24 -9.48 3.87
CA MET A 435 15.83 -9.63 2.47
C MET A 435 15.89 -8.29 1.72
N LEU A 436 15.48 -7.19 2.35
CA LEU A 436 15.52 -5.85 1.75
C LEU A 436 16.95 -5.44 1.40
N ALA A 437 17.89 -5.62 2.34
CA ALA A 437 19.30 -5.29 2.13
C ALA A 437 19.97 -6.18 1.08
N ASN A 438 19.77 -7.51 1.15
CA ASN A 438 20.54 -8.46 0.34
C ASN A 438 19.90 -8.79 -1.02
N CYS A 439 18.58 -8.74 -1.13
CA CYS A 439 17.86 -9.15 -2.35
C CYS A 439 17.30 -7.95 -3.14
N PHE A 440 16.89 -6.89 -2.45
CA PHE A 440 16.13 -5.78 -3.04
C PHE A 440 16.89 -4.45 -3.10
N GLN A 441 18.19 -4.44 -2.77
CA GLN A 441 19.06 -3.26 -2.88
C GLN A 441 18.52 -2.02 -2.14
N ASP A 442 17.89 -2.23 -0.97
CA ASP A 442 17.27 -1.15 -0.18
C ASP A 442 16.25 -0.31 -0.96
N ASP A 443 15.51 -0.92 -1.88
CA ASP A 443 14.47 -0.25 -2.66
C ASP A 443 13.39 0.38 -1.77
N LEU A 444 13.21 1.70 -1.91
CA LEU A 444 12.29 2.49 -1.09
C LEU A 444 10.82 2.11 -1.31
N VAL A 445 10.43 1.66 -2.51
CA VAL A 445 9.05 1.26 -2.81
C VAL A 445 8.70 -0.01 -2.03
N ILE A 446 9.62 -0.99 -2.02
CA ILE A 446 9.48 -2.22 -1.24
C ILE A 446 9.55 -1.92 0.26
N GLN A 447 10.49 -1.10 0.71
CA GLN A 447 10.60 -0.71 2.12
C GLN A 447 9.31 -0.06 2.64
N THR A 448 8.72 0.86 1.86
CA THR A 448 7.45 1.52 2.21
C THR A 448 6.31 0.50 2.28
N ALA A 449 6.28 -0.45 1.35
CA ALA A 449 5.27 -1.50 1.30
C ALA A 449 5.37 -2.47 2.49
N LEU A 450 6.59 -2.88 2.86
CA LEU A 450 6.85 -3.71 4.04
C LEU A 450 6.46 -2.96 5.31
N THR A 451 6.90 -1.70 5.47
CA THR A 451 6.56 -0.84 6.62
C THR A 451 5.05 -0.72 6.80
N LYS A 452 4.31 -0.53 5.70
CA LYS A 452 2.85 -0.51 5.71
C LYS A 452 2.27 -1.86 6.15
N SER A 453 2.79 -2.97 5.63
CA SER A 453 2.28 -4.31 5.95
C SER A 453 2.51 -4.69 7.40
N PHE A 454 3.68 -4.37 7.96
CA PHE A 454 3.96 -4.50 9.39
C PHE A 454 2.99 -3.68 10.23
N SER A 455 2.73 -2.42 9.84
CA SER A 455 1.71 -1.62 10.51
C SER A 455 0.32 -2.26 10.39
N ASP A 456 -0.08 -2.74 9.22
CA ASP A 456 -1.42 -3.27 9.00
C ASP A 456 -1.70 -4.50 9.89
N PHE A 457 -0.83 -5.53 9.90
CA PHE A 457 -1.11 -6.73 10.71
C PHE A 457 -0.95 -6.47 12.22
N ILE A 458 0.02 -5.66 12.65
CA ILE A 458 0.20 -5.31 14.06
C ILE A 458 -1.07 -4.62 14.61
N ASN A 459 -1.73 -3.79 13.80
CA ASN A 459 -2.95 -3.11 14.19
C ASN A 459 -4.23 -3.94 13.96
N MET A 460 -4.17 -5.06 13.23
CA MET A 460 -5.25 -6.06 13.21
C MET A 460 -5.32 -6.81 14.55
N PHE A 461 -4.19 -6.93 15.25
CA PHE A 461 -4.14 -7.53 16.58
C PHE A 461 -4.66 -6.56 17.66
N ASN A 462 -5.86 -6.82 18.19
CA ASN A 462 -6.51 -5.94 19.18
C ASN A 462 -5.79 -5.80 20.54
N ARG A 463 -4.72 -6.56 20.79
CA ARG A 463 -3.90 -6.46 22.01
C ARG A 463 -2.49 -5.94 21.75
N SER A 464 -2.17 -5.50 20.54
CA SER A 464 -0.81 -5.06 20.19
C SER A 464 -0.30 -3.95 21.10
N SER A 465 -1.08 -2.89 21.31
CA SER A 465 -0.71 -1.78 22.21
C SER A 465 -0.46 -2.21 23.66
N GLU A 466 -1.20 -3.19 24.15
CA GLU A 466 -1.01 -3.75 25.50
C GLU A 466 0.26 -4.62 25.56
N TYR A 467 0.44 -5.51 24.59
CA TYR A 467 1.55 -6.47 24.54
C TYR A 467 2.89 -5.76 24.36
N VAL A 468 2.96 -4.76 23.49
CA VAL A 468 4.15 -3.89 23.35
C VAL A 468 4.46 -3.17 24.66
N SER A 469 3.45 -2.69 25.39
CA SER A 469 3.64 -2.04 26.69
C SER A 469 4.16 -3.02 27.77
N LEU A 470 3.66 -4.25 27.78
CA LEU A 470 4.10 -5.30 28.70
C LEU A 470 5.52 -5.81 28.39
N PHE A 471 5.87 -5.94 27.11
CA PHE A 471 7.22 -6.27 26.67
C PHE A 471 8.24 -5.23 27.18
N ILE A 472 7.94 -3.94 26.98
CA ILE A 472 8.79 -2.86 27.49
C ILE A 472 8.86 -2.89 29.03
N ASP A 473 7.75 -3.15 29.71
CA ASP A 473 7.70 -3.26 31.17
C ASP A 473 8.56 -4.42 31.70
N ASP A 474 8.59 -5.58 31.04
CA ASP A 474 9.45 -6.70 31.44
C ASP A 474 10.92 -6.48 31.06
N SER A 475 11.19 -5.90 29.89
CA SER A 475 12.54 -5.53 29.46
C SER A 475 13.21 -4.60 30.46
N LEU A 476 12.49 -3.59 30.96
CA LEU A 476 13.02 -2.63 31.93
C LEU A 476 13.09 -3.15 33.39
N LYS A 477 12.42 -4.27 33.70
CA LYS A 477 12.45 -4.93 35.02
C LYS A 477 13.49 -6.04 35.13
N ARG A 478 13.68 -6.81 34.07
CA ARG A 478 14.53 -8.01 34.06
C ARG A 478 15.42 -8.08 32.84
N GLY A 479 14.90 -7.67 31.68
CA GLY A 479 15.58 -7.83 30.39
C GLY A 479 16.87 -7.04 30.23
N ILE A 480 17.10 -6.00 31.04
CA ILE A 480 18.35 -5.22 31.08
C ILE A 480 19.35 -5.67 32.16
N ARG A 481 18.98 -6.65 32.99
CA ARG A 481 19.83 -7.09 34.10
C ARG A 481 21.06 -7.83 33.58
N GLY A 482 22.24 -7.26 33.80
CA GLY A 482 23.52 -7.87 33.41
C GLY A 482 23.92 -7.67 31.94
N LYS A 483 23.21 -6.81 31.19
CA LYS A 483 23.52 -6.47 29.80
C LYS A 483 24.44 -5.25 29.69
N THR A 484 25.17 -5.14 28.58
CA THR A 484 26.01 -3.98 28.28
C THR A 484 25.16 -2.78 27.83
N GLU A 485 25.72 -1.57 27.84
CA GLU A 485 25.01 -0.37 27.38
C GLU A 485 24.56 -0.49 25.91
N ASP A 486 25.39 -1.07 25.04
CA ASP A 486 25.09 -1.28 23.62
C ASP A 486 23.93 -2.28 23.42
N GLU A 487 23.89 -3.35 24.22
CA GLU A 487 22.79 -4.33 24.18
C GLU A 487 21.48 -3.73 24.68
N VAL A 488 21.54 -2.89 25.71
CA VAL A 488 20.37 -2.14 26.19
C VAL A 488 19.89 -1.19 25.10
N ASP A 489 20.81 -0.54 24.39
CA ASP A 489 20.47 0.40 23.31
C ASP A 489 19.72 -0.28 22.17
N ALA A 490 20.20 -1.44 21.73
CA ALA A 490 19.55 -2.25 20.70
C ALA A 490 18.13 -2.69 21.09
N ILE A 491 17.90 -3.04 22.37
CA ILE A 491 16.57 -3.40 22.87
C ILE A 491 15.64 -2.18 22.85
N LEU A 492 16.13 -1.01 23.26
CA LEU A 492 15.37 0.23 23.23
C LEU A 492 15.02 0.65 21.80
N GLU A 493 15.93 0.46 20.84
CA GLU A 493 15.67 0.72 19.43
C GLU A 493 14.58 -0.20 18.88
N LYS A 494 14.66 -1.51 19.14
CA LYS A 494 13.60 -2.48 18.77
C LYS A 494 12.24 -2.10 19.37
N ALA A 495 12.20 -1.66 20.63
CA ALA A 495 10.97 -1.18 21.26
C ALA A 495 10.39 0.06 20.56
N VAL A 496 11.24 1.01 20.15
CA VAL A 496 10.82 2.21 19.41
C VAL A 496 10.29 1.87 18.02
N VAL A 497 10.91 0.92 17.32
CA VAL A 497 10.43 0.42 16.02
C VAL A 497 9.00 -0.13 16.14
N LEU A 498 8.72 -0.92 17.18
CA LEU A 498 7.36 -1.43 17.42
C LEU A 498 6.36 -0.33 17.73
N ILE A 499 6.74 0.66 18.54
CA ILE A 499 5.88 1.83 18.85
C ILE A 499 5.55 2.60 17.57
N ARG A 500 6.49 2.70 16.61
CA ARG A 500 6.27 3.37 15.33
C ARG A 500 5.19 2.68 14.48
N TYR A 501 5.07 1.35 14.56
CA TYR A 501 4.06 0.60 13.81
C TYR A 501 2.65 0.67 14.41
N LEU A 502 2.50 1.06 15.67
CA LEU A 502 1.20 1.22 16.32
C LEU A 502 0.43 2.43 15.78
N GLN A 503 -0.83 2.21 15.38
CA GLN A 503 -1.77 3.28 15.00
C GLN A 503 -2.39 3.94 16.24
N ASP A 504 -2.79 3.14 17.23
CA ASP A 504 -3.46 3.59 18.45
C ASP A 504 -2.48 3.86 19.59
N LYS A 505 -1.69 4.92 19.38
CA LYS A 505 -0.60 5.35 20.27
C LYS A 505 -1.10 5.86 21.62
N ASP A 506 -2.29 6.43 21.67
CA ASP A 506 -2.96 6.89 22.89
C ASP A 506 -3.38 5.73 23.82
N LEU A 507 -3.81 4.61 23.24
CA LEU A 507 -4.10 3.40 23.99
C LEU A 507 -2.80 2.81 24.58
N PHE A 508 -1.73 2.75 23.78
CA PHE A 508 -0.39 2.40 24.28
C PHE A 508 0.06 3.35 25.40
N GLN A 509 -0.16 4.67 25.25
CA GLN A 509 0.16 5.67 26.27
C GLN A 509 -0.50 5.33 27.60
N THR A 510 -1.79 4.95 27.59
CA THR A 510 -2.56 4.61 28.79
C THR A 510 -1.98 3.38 29.51
N TYR A 511 -1.67 2.31 28.76
CA TYR A 511 -1.02 1.12 29.31
C TYR A 511 0.37 1.44 29.87
N TYR A 512 1.20 2.13 29.09
CA TYR A 512 2.56 2.48 29.48
C TYR A 512 2.59 3.40 30.71
N GLN A 513 1.71 4.41 30.77
CA GLN A 513 1.57 5.30 31.93
C GLN A 513 1.32 4.50 33.22
N ARG A 514 0.44 3.50 33.13
CA ARG A 514 0.10 2.64 34.26
C ARG A 514 1.25 1.72 34.67
N HIS A 515 1.93 1.12 33.71
CA HIS A 515 3.10 0.27 33.98
C HIS A 515 4.24 1.07 34.60
N LEU A 516 4.55 2.25 34.04
CA LEU A 516 5.53 3.19 34.58
C LEU A 516 5.17 3.62 36.00
N ALA A 517 3.91 3.99 36.27
CA ALA A 517 3.47 4.38 37.62
C ALA A 517 3.70 3.27 38.65
N ARG A 518 3.40 2.02 38.28
CA ARG A 518 3.64 0.85 39.15
C ARG A 518 5.13 0.58 39.36
N ARG A 519 5.97 0.76 38.33
CA ARG A 519 7.42 0.57 38.46
C ARG A 519 8.05 1.61 39.38
N LEU A 520 7.69 2.88 39.18
CA LEU A 520 8.20 4.00 39.96
C LEU A 520 7.77 3.97 41.43
N LEU A 521 6.48 3.73 41.73
CA LEU A 521 5.98 3.73 43.11
C LEU A 521 6.41 2.52 43.92
N HIS A 522 6.59 1.36 43.28
CA HIS A 522 6.99 0.13 43.98
C HIS A 522 8.51 -0.14 43.95
N GLY A 523 9.31 0.77 43.37
CA GLY A 523 10.76 0.64 43.29
C GLY A 523 11.21 -0.61 42.53
N LYS A 524 10.55 -0.90 41.39
CA LYS A 524 10.84 -2.09 40.55
C LYS A 524 11.59 -1.77 39.26
N SER A 525 11.94 -0.51 39.01
CA SER A 525 12.80 -0.14 37.88
C SER A 525 14.24 -0.52 38.21
N GLU A 526 14.94 -1.18 37.28
CA GLU A 526 16.34 -1.55 37.46
C GLU A 526 17.26 -0.32 37.34
N SER A 527 16.98 0.59 36.39
CA SER A 527 17.73 1.85 36.21
C SER A 527 16.81 3.01 35.85
N HIS A 528 16.94 4.11 36.60
CA HIS A 528 16.22 5.36 36.31
C HIS A 528 16.73 6.06 35.04
N ASP A 529 17.99 5.83 34.65
CA ASP A 529 18.57 6.48 33.47
C ASP A 529 18.09 5.84 32.19
N VAL A 530 17.96 4.50 32.15
CA VAL A 530 17.36 3.77 31.03
C VAL A 530 15.87 4.15 30.85
N GLU A 531 15.14 4.35 31.95
CA GLU A 531 13.74 4.83 31.90
C GLU A 531 13.64 6.26 31.32
N LYS A 532 14.62 7.13 31.58
CA LYS A 532 14.68 8.46 30.95
C LYS A 532 15.06 8.37 29.47
N GLN A 533 15.98 7.48 29.10
CA GLN A 533 16.41 7.28 27.72
C GLN A 533 15.24 6.81 26.82
N ILE A 534 14.44 5.84 27.28
CA ILE A 534 13.28 5.39 26.49
C ILE A 534 12.24 6.50 26.32
N ILE A 535 11.99 7.32 27.35
CA ILE A 535 11.08 8.46 27.25
C ILE A 535 11.62 9.51 26.28
N LEU A 536 12.95 9.75 26.27
CA LEU A 536 13.58 10.67 25.33
C LEU A 536 13.42 10.19 23.88
N ARG A 537 13.60 8.89 23.62
CA ARG A 537 13.37 8.29 22.29
C ARG A 537 11.90 8.40 21.87
N MET A 538 10.97 8.10 22.78
CA MET A 538 9.54 8.30 22.53
C MET A 538 9.22 9.77 22.21
N LYS A 539 9.89 10.72 22.87
CA LYS A 539 9.71 12.16 22.62
C LYS A 539 10.19 12.57 21.24
N GLN A 540 11.31 12.02 20.76
CA GLN A 540 11.83 12.29 19.41
C GLN A 540 10.86 11.81 18.33
N GLU A 541 10.28 10.62 18.51
CA GLU A 541 9.37 10.01 17.52
C GLU A 541 7.93 10.55 17.58
N MET A 542 7.43 10.85 18.78
CA MET A 542 6.00 11.06 19.05
C MET A 542 5.69 12.49 19.51
N GLY A 543 6.73 13.29 19.77
CA GLY A 543 6.63 14.67 20.23
C GLY A 543 6.41 14.84 21.73
N GLN A 544 6.67 16.06 22.22
CA GLN A 544 6.64 16.41 23.64
C GLN A 544 5.26 16.27 24.30
N GLN A 545 4.16 16.50 23.56
CA GLN A 545 2.83 16.42 24.15
C GLN A 545 2.50 14.98 24.60
N PHE A 546 3.04 13.98 23.91
CA PHE A 546 2.87 12.57 24.24
C PHE A 546 3.59 12.20 25.54
N THR A 547 4.84 12.66 25.72
CA THR A 547 5.67 12.31 26.87
C THR A 547 5.45 13.19 28.10
N SER A 548 4.73 14.32 27.95
CA SER A 548 4.51 15.31 29.02
C SER A 548 4.04 14.73 30.36
N LYS A 549 3.15 13.71 30.33
CA LYS A 549 2.67 13.04 31.55
C LYS A 549 3.77 12.23 32.23
N PHE A 550 4.57 11.49 31.45
CA PHE A 550 5.67 10.67 31.96
C PHE A 550 6.78 11.54 32.57
N GLU A 551 7.16 12.61 31.88
CA GLU A 551 8.12 13.61 32.39
C GLU A 551 7.59 14.26 33.69
N GLY A 552 6.28 14.54 33.75
CA GLY A 552 5.60 15.04 34.94
C GLY A 552 5.70 14.08 36.14
N MET A 553 5.56 12.77 35.91
CA MET A 553 5.69 11.75 36.95
C MET A 553 7.11 11.72 37.56
N PHE A 554 8.15 11.81 36.74
CA PHE A 554 9.54 11.89 37.22
C PHE A 554 9.79 13.17 38.03
N ARG A 555 9.28 14.32 37.55
CA ARG A 555 9.41 15.59 38.28
C ARG A 555 8.73 15.54 39.64
N ASP A 556 7.52 14.95 39.72
CA ASP A 556 6.81 14.78 40.98
C ASP A 556 7.64 13.95 41.99
N LEU A 557 8.35 12.90 41.56
CA LEU A 557 9.20 12.09 42.44
C LEU A 557 10.43 12.85 42.96
N VAL A 558 11.11 13.59 42.08
CA VAL A 558 12.26 14.41 42.49
C VAL A 558 11.83 15.49 43.48
N THR A 559 10.77 16.23 43.17
CA THR A 559 10.22 17.26 44.07
C THR A 559 9.70 16.66 45.38
N SER A 560 9.17 15.42 45.35
CA SER A 560 8.73 14.72 46.57
C SER A 560 9.88 14.29 47.47
N ALA A 561 11.00 13.86 46.89
CA ALA A 561 12.21 13.51 47.64
C ALA A 561 12.79 14.74 48.35
N GLU A 562 12.87 15.87 47.65
CA GLU A 562 13.26 17.16 48.22
C GLU A 562 12.32 17.59 49.35
N LEU A 563 11.01 17.55 49.11
CA LEU A 563 9.99 17.91 50.10
C LEU A 563 10.05 17.02 51.35
N THR A 564 10.27 15.72 51.18
CA THR A 564 10.44 14.76 52.29
C THR A 564 11.70 15.09 53.09
N SER A 565 12.80 15.46 52.44
CA SER A 565 14.01 15.90 53.14
C SER A 565 13.75 17.17 53.95
N THR A 566 13.13 18.19 53.35
CA THR A 566 12.81 19.45 54.04
C THR A 566 11.86 19.24 55.22
N TYR A 567 10.85 18.36 55.08
CA TYR A 567 9.96 18.02 56.18
C TYR A 567 10.70 17.28 57.30
N ARG A 568 11.58 16.34 56.96
CA ARG A 568 12.42 15.63 57.95
C ARG A 568 13.28 16.61 58.74
N ASP A 569 13.86 17.61 58.09
CA ASP A 569 14.66 18.65 58.75
C ASP A 569 13.80 19.58 59.62
N HIS A 570 12.59 19.92 59.17
CA HIS A 570 11.63 20.69 59.96
C HIS A 570 11.24 19.96 61.26
N ILE A 571 10.94 18.66 61.19
CA ILE A 571 10.61 17.84 62.36
C ILE A 571 11.81 17.68 63.30
N ARG A 572 13.02 17.49 62.78
CA ARG A 572 14.25 17.45 63.61
C ARG A 572 14.45 18.75 64.40
N ASN A 573 14.13 19.90 63.80
CA ASN A 573 14.26 21.20 64.44
C ASN A 573 13.17 21.49 65.49
N LEU A 574 12.06 20.76 65.48
CA LEU A 574 10.97 20.89 66.46
C LEU A 574 11.25 20.19 67.80
N GLY A 575 12.32 19.38 67.90
CA GLY A 575 12.84 18.85 69.18
C GLY A 575 11.98 17.80 69.87
N ASP A 576 10.98 17.21 69.21
CA ASP A 576 10.12 16.19 69.79
C ASP A 576 10.75 14.78 69.62
N GLU A 577 11.47 14.32 70.64
CA GLU A 577 12.12 12.99 70.67
C GLU A 577 11.16 11.84 71.09
N SER A 578 9.84 12.07 71.10
CA SER A 578 8.89 11.01 71.44
C SER A 578 8.59 10.09 70.24
N HIS A 579 9.27 8.94 70.19
CA HIS A 579 8.98 7.78 69.30
C HIS A 579 8.59 8.16 67.85
N THR A 580 9.52 8.80 67.13
CA THR A 580 9.26 9.34 65.80
C THR A 580 9.13 8.22 64.75
N VAL A 581 7.91 8.03 64.24
CA VAL A 581 7.68 7.23 63.03
C VAL A 581 8.27 7.97 61.84
N GLU A 582 9.21 7.35 61.14
CA GLU A 582 9.80 7.94 59.93
C GLU A 582 8.78 7.97 58.79
N LEU A 583 8.48 9.16 58.28
CA LEU A 583 7.54 9.37 57.19
C LEU A 583 8.28 9.74 55.90
N ASN A 584 8.08 8.94 54.85
CA ASN A 584 8.48 9.26 53.48
C ASN A 584 7.22 9.52 52.64
N VAL A 585 7.13 10.70 52.01
CA VAL A 585 5.92 11.12 51.28
C VAL A 585 6.21 11.36 49.81
N ASN A 586 5.41 10.71 48.95
CA ASN A 586 5.37 11.01 47.52
C ASN A 586 4.11 11.85 47.21
N VAL A 587 4.29 13.12 46.87
CA VAL A 587 3.21 14.03 46.50
C VAL A 587 3.03 14.01 44.98
N LEU A 588 1.91 13.46 44.54
CA LEU A 588 1.65 13.17 43.13
C LEU A 588 0.62 14.16 42.54
N THR A 589 0.93 14.72 41.37
CA THR A 589 0.03 15.65 40.67
C THR A 589 -1.08 14.87 39.95
N THR A 590 -2.35 15.12 40.29
CA THR A 590 -3.50 14.34 39.79
C THR A 590 -3.55 14.16 38.26
N ASN A 591 -3.10 15.14 37.46
CA ASN A 591 -3.19 15.08 36.00
C ASN A 591 -2.09 14.22 35.32
N TYR A 592 -1.00 13.92 36.02
CA TYR A 592 0.11 13.14 35.47
C TYR A 592 0.05 11.66 35.80
N TRP A 593 -0.68 11.28 36.85
CA TRP A 593 -0.73 9.91 37.34
C TRP A 593 -2.05 9.22 36.95
N PRO A 594 -2.04 7.90 36.65
CA PRO A 594 -3.26 7.16 36.30
C PRO A 594 -4.31 7.18 37.42
N GLN A 595 -5.58 7.32 37.07
CA GLN A 595 -6.68 7.41 38.05
C GLN A 595 -6.81 6.13 38.89
N GLU A 596 -6.54 4.96 38.31
CA GLU A 596 -6.58 3.68 39.00
C GLU A 596 -5.51 3.59 40.10
N VAL A 597 -4.33 4.15 39.85
CA VAL A 597 -3.23 4.20 40.83
C VAL A 597 -3.54 5.22 41.92
N MET A 598 -4.25 6.29 41.58
CA MET A 598 -4.67 7.35 42.52
C MET A 598 -5.90 6.97 43.37
N GLY A 599 -6.35 5.72 43.35
CA GLY A 599 -7.45 5.23 44.19
C GLY A 599 -8.84 5.73 43.80
N ARG A 600 -9.03 6.18 42.54
CA ARG A 600 -10.34 6.61 42.02
C ARG A 600 -10.98 5.45 41.25
N SER A 601 -11.78 4.62 41.91
CA SER A 601 -12.62 3.61 41.24
C SER A 601 -13.97 4.20 40.81
N VAL A 602 -14.49 3.71 39.69
CA VAL A 602 -15.59 4.26 38.86
C VAL A 602 -16.97 3.86 39.37
N GLN A 603 -17.34 4.18 40.61
CA GLN A 603 -18.77 4.25 40.92
C GLN A 603 -19.20 5.71 40.87
N LEU A 604 -19.83 6.05 39.75
CA LEU A 604 -20.78 7.14 39.63
C LEU A 604 -21.92 6.84 40.60
N ASP A 605 -21.76 7.30 41.83
CA ASP A 605 -22.84 7.69 42.74
C ASP A 605 -22.16 8.39 43.93
N ASP A 606 -22.89 9.30 44.57
CA ASP A 606 -22.54 10.09 45.75
C ASP A 606 -22.20 9.26 47.02
N ALA A 607 -21.57 8.10 46.88
CA ALA A 607 -20.99 7.38 48.00
C ALA A 607 -19.75 8.17 48.50
N PRO A 608 -19.75 8.65 49.75
CA PRO A 608 -18.60 9.37 50.29
C PRO A 608 -17.40 8.44 50.18
N ARG A 609 -16.34 8.90 49.50
CA ARG A 609 -15.02 8.25 49.41
C ARG A 609 -14.75 7.52 50.72
N MET A 610 -14.96 6.19 50.79
CA MET A 610 -14.86 5.48 52.06
C MET A 610 -13.40 5.56 52.51
N GLN A 611 -13.14 6.50 53.41
CA GLN A 611 -11.86 6.70 54.05
C GLN A 611 -11.61 5.47 54.91
N CYS A 612 -10.54 4.73 54.60
CA CYS A 612 -10.03 3.73 55.51
C CYS A 612 -9.70 4.38 56.86
N THR A 613 -10.01 3.69 57.95
CA THR A 613 -9.73 4.17 59.30
C THR A 613 -8.25 3.96 59.61
N TYR A 614 -7.44 5.01 59.50
CA TYR A 614 -6.03 4.97 59.91
C TYR A 614 -5.87 4.94 61.45
N PRO A 615 -4.83 4.26 61.98
CA PRO A 615 -4.43 4.35 63.39
C PRO A 615 -4.17 5.79 63.84
N GLN A 616 -4.33 6.07 65.13
CA GLN A 616 -4.23 7.43 65.67
C GLN A 616 -2.84 8.05 65.46
N GLU A 617 -1.79 7.25 65.54
CA GLU A 617 -0.39 7.64 65.31
C GLU A 617 -0.21 8.14 63.88
N VAL A 618 -0.78 7.43 62.91
CA VAL A 618 -0.72 7.80 61.49
C VAL A 618 -1.54 9.04 61.20
N LYS A 619 -2.72 9.21 61.82
CA LYS A 619 -3.54 10.42 61.68
C LYS A 619 -2.82 11.67 62.17
N ARG A 620 -2.07 11.58 63.28
CA ARG A 620 -1.25 12.70 63.79
C ARG A 620 -0.17 13.10 62.77
N LEU A 621 0.51 12.12 62.17
CA LEU A 621 1.52 12.37 61.13
C LEU A 621 0.92 12.99 59.87
N GLN A 622 -0.26 12.51 59.43
CA GLN A 622 -0.98 13.07 58.29
C GLN A 622 -1.32 14.54 58.52
N ALA A 623 -1.84 14.88 59.70
CA ALA A 623 -2.18 16.26 60.06
C ALA A 623 -0.95 17.17 60.15
N SER A 624 0.14 16.69 60.76
CA SER A 624 1.40 17.43 60.86
C SER A 624 1.98 17.76 59.48
N PHE A 625 2.03 16.76 58.58
CA PHE A 625 2.51 16.96 57.22
C PHE A 625 1.59 17.88 56.41
N GLU A 626 0.26 17.76 56.56
CA GLU A 626 -0.70 18.62 55.87
C GLU A 626 -0.54 20.09 56.28
N GLN A 627 -0.36 20.37 57.58
CA GLN A 627 -0.07 21.72 58.07
C GLN A 627 1.24 22.28 57.49
N PHE A 628 2.31 21.49 57.49
CA PHE A 628 3.60 21.88 56.89
C PHE A 628 3.45 22.17 55.38
N TYR A 629 2.75 21.29 54.65
CA TYR A 629 2.56 21.43 53.21
C TYR A 629 1.76 22.68 52.86
N LEU A 630 0.65 22.94 53.57
CA LEU A 630 -0.21 24.09 53.34
C LEU A 630 0.48 25.40 53.68
N THR A 631 1.33 25.42 54.70
CA THR A 631 2.15 26.59 55.05
C THR A 631 3.07 27.01 53.89
N ASN A 632 3.65 26.03 53.20
CA ASN A 632 4.56 26.28 52.08
C ASN A 632 3.84 26.42 50.73
N ARG A 633 2.61 25.92 50.60
CA ARG A 633 1.83 25.87 49.34
C ARG A 633 0.34 26.14 49.57
N ASN A 634 -0.03 27.42 49.56
CA ASN A 634 -1.41 27.87 49.69
C ASN A 634 -2.30 27.43 48.50
N GLY A 635 -3.58 27.14 48.78
CA GLY A 635 -4.61 26.87 47.78
C GLY A 635 -4.63 25.44 47.21
N ARG A 636 -3.89 24.50 47.79
CA ARG A 636 -3.88 23.09 47.38
C ARG A 636 -4.64 22.21 48.37
N LYS A 637 -5.24 21.12 47.91
CA LYS A 637 -5.88 20.10 48.74
C LYS A 637 -5.15 18.77 48.58
N LEU A 638 -4.71 18.17 49.68
CA LEU A 638 -4.09 16.86 49.68
C LEU A 638 -5.15 15.76 49.78
N THR A 639 -4.85 14.59 49.24
CA THR A 639 -5.69 13.40 49.38
C THR A 639 -4.76 12.20 49.54
N TRP A 640 -4.87 11.54 50.69
CA TRP A 640 -4.04 10.37 51.03
C TRP A 640 -4.53 9.13 50.27
N ILE A 641 -3.59 8.36 49.72
CA ILE A 641 -3.86 7.15 48.94
C ILE A 641 -3.24 5.95 49.67
N GLY A 642 -4.07 5.07 50.22
CA GLY A 642 -3.62 3.89 50.98
C GLY A 642 -3.24 2.67 50.13
N THR A 643 -3.59 2.65 48.83
CA THR A 643 -3.41 1.48 47.95
C THR A 643 -1.97 1.26 47.47
N THR A 644 -1.17 2.32 47.43
CA THR A 644 0.20 2.33 46.87
C THR A 644 1.30 2.49 47.93
N GLY A 645 0.91 2.70 49.19
CA GLY A 645 1.85 2.89 50.29
C GLY A 645 2.37 1.57 50.88
N SER A 646 3.50 1.67 51.58
CA SER A 646 4.05 0.58 52.38
C SER A 646 4.55 1.13 53.72
N ALA A 647 4.65 0.27 54.73
CA ALA A 647 5.15 0.61 56.05
C ALA A 647 6.01 -0.53 56.59
N ASP A 648 7.06 -0.17 57.33
CA ASP A 648 7.91 -1.13 58.04
C ASP A 648 7.42 -1.26 59.48
N ILE A 649 7.04 -2.49 59.86
CA ILE A 649 6.51 -2.80 61.20
C ILE A 649 7.47 -3.73 61.92
N LYS A 650 7.82 -3.36 63.15
CA LYS A 650 8.55 -4.22 64.08
C LYS A 650 7.55 -5.13 64.78
N CYS A 651 7.60 -6.42 64.47
CA CYS A 651 6.74 -7.44 65.05
C CYS A 651 7.52 -8.26 66.08
N THR A 652 7.00 -8.37 67.30
CA THR A 652 7.58 -9.19 68.38
C THR A 652 6.72 -10.44 68.56
N PHE A 653 7.35 -11.61 68.46
CA PHE A 653 6.70 -12.92 68.63
C PHE A 653 7.20 -13.59 69.92
N PRO A 654 6.32 -14.28 70.66
CA PRO A 654 6.70 -14.97 71.89
C PRO A 654 7.65 -16.15 71.62
N ALA A 655 8.33 -16.64 72.66
CA ALA A 655 9.16 -17.83 72.58
C ALA A 655 8.32 -19.08 72.25
N ILE A 656 8.86 -20.03 71.49
CA ILE A 656 8.16 -21.30 71.22
C ILE A 656 8.51 -22.28 72.34
N GLU A 657 7.50 -22.75 73.06
CA GLU A 657 7.66 -23.76 74.11
C GLU A 657 8.25 -25.08 73.54
N GLY A 658 9.30 -25.59 74.19
CA GLY A 658 9.92 -26.88 73.85
C GLY A 658 11.02 -26.87 72.78
N LYS A 659 11.49 -25.71 72.28
CA LYS A 659 12.62 -25.61 71.33
C LYS A 659 13.86 -24.95 71.94
N SER A 660 15.07 -25.40 71.57
CA SER A 660 16.34 -24.81 72.02
C SER A 660 16.94 -23.82 70.99
N GLY A 661 17.78 -22.90 71.45
CA GLY A 661 18.47 -21.91 70.59
C GLY A 661 17.71 -20.58 70.40
N PRO A 662 17.88 -19.86 69.27
CA PRO A 662 17.23 -18.58 68.98
C PRO A 662 15.69 -18.61 69.00
N LEU A 663 15.09 -19.80 68.98
CA LEU A 663 13.65 -20.05 69.03
C LEU A 663 13.10 -20.11 70.47
N ALA A 664 13.98 -20.20 71.47
CA ALA A 664 13.65 -20.19 72.91
C ALA A 664 13.55 -18.77 73.50
N ARG A 665 13.81 -17.74 72.70
CA ARG A 665 13.76 -16.32 73.09
C ARG A 665 12.67 -15.60 72.30
N GLU A 666 12.31 -14.39 72.73
CA GLU A 666 11.48 -13.48 71.92
C GLU A 666 12.09 -13.29 70.53
N ARG A 667 11.27 -13.42 69.50
CA ARG A 667 11.69 -13.28 68.11
C ARG A 667 11.20 -11.95 67.57
N ARG A 668 12.11 -11.13 67.08
CA ARG A 668 11.82 -9.80 66.53
C ARG A 668 12.06 -9.81 65.04
N TYR A 669 11.03 -9.47 64.26
CA TYR A 669 11.09 -9.38 62.80
C TYR A 669 10.70 -7.97 62.36
N GLU A 670 11.39 -7.46 61.34
CA GLU A 670 11.04 -6.22 60.65
C GLU A 670 10.29 -6.59 59.37
N ILE A 671 9.02 -6.22 59.26
CA ILE A 671 8.17 -6.63 58.15
C ILE A 671 7.72 -5.39 57.38
N ASN A 672 8.16 -5.29 56.12
CA ASN A 672 7.63 -4.33 55.17
C ASN A 672 6.28 -4.84 54.66
N VAL A 673 5.20 -4.14 54.99
CA VAL A 673 3.83 -4.50 54.59
C VAL A 673 3.17 -3.37 53.79
N PRO A 674 2.20 -3.69 52.91
CA PRO A 674 1.34 -2.65 52.32
C PRO A 674 0.61 -1.85 53.40
N THR A 675 0.25 -0.59 53.14
CA THR A 675 -0.43 0.28 54.13
C THR A 675 -1.71 -0.36 54.69
N PHE A 676 -2.53 -1.02 53.88
CA PHE A 676 -3.69 -1.76 54.37
C PHE A 676 -3.30 -2.98 55.23
N GLY A 677 -2.19 -3.64 54.93
CA GLY A 677 -1.63 -4.69 55.79
C GLY A 677 -1.21 -4.14 57.16
N MET A 678 -0.63 -2.94 57.21
CA MET A 678 -0.32 -2.26 58.47
C MET A 678 -1.57 -1.96 59.28
N ILE A 679 -2.61 -1.39 58.67
CA ILE A 679 -3.88 -1.09 59.37
C ILE A 679 -4.46 -2.37 59.98
N VAL A 680 -4.47 -3.47 59.23
CA VAL A 680 -4.98 -4.75 59.72
C VAL A 680 -4.13 -5.29 60.87
N LEU A 681 -2.80 -5.28 60.78
CA LEU A 681 -1.92 -5.78 61.83
C LEU A 681 -2.05 -4.97 63.14
N MET A 682 -2.24 -3.65 63.05
CA MET A 682 -2.41 -2.80 64.24
C MET A 682 -3.66 -3.14 65.05
N LEU A 683 -4.71 -3.69 64.43
CA LEU A 683 -5.92 -4.13 65.16
C LEU A 683 -5.67 -5.30 66.11
N PHE A 684 -4.65 -6.13 65.83
CA PHE A 684 -4.33 -7.30 66.65
C PHE A 684 -3.56 -6.93 67.92
N ASN A 685 -3.06 -5.70 68.06
CA ASN A 685 -2.41 -5.23 69.29
C ASN A 685 -3.42 -4.97 70.43
N GLU A 686 -4.71 -4.78 70.11
CA GLU A 686 -5.78 -4.52 71.09
C GLU A 686 -6.48 -5.80 71.58
N LEU A 687 -6.14 -6.96 71.00
CA LEU A 687 -6.77 -8.26 71.30
C LEU A 687 -5.98 -9.05 72.34
N LYS A 688 -6.66 -9.93 73.07
CA LYS A 688 -5.99 -10.88 73.97
C LYS A 688 -5.40 -12.06 73.19
N ASP A 689 -4.38 -12.69 73.76
CA ASP A 689 -3.74 -13.87 73.16
C ASP A 689 -4.76 -14.97 72.82
N GLY A 690 -4.80 -15.36 71.54
CA GLY A 690 -5.69 -16.41 71.03
C GLY A 690 -7.05 -15.94 70.51
N GLU A 691 -7.39 -14.66 70.63
CA GLU A 691 -8.61 -14.11 70.02
C GLU A 691 -8.46 -14.00 68.48
N SER A 692 -9.58 -14.21 67.78
CA SER A 692 -9.64 -14.17 66.32
C SER A 692 -10.66 -13.15 65.85
N LEU A 693 -10.36 -12.43 64.77
CA LEU A 693 -11.31 -11.56 64.08
C LEU A 693 -11.79 -12.22 62.78
N SER A 694 -13.08 -12.13 62.51
CA SER A 694 -13.67 -12.49 61.22
C SER A 694 -13.36 -11.46 60.13
N PHE A 695 -13.47 -11.87 58.88
CA PHE A 695 -13.33 -10.98 57.72
C PHE A 695 -14.25 -9.75 57.83
N GLU A 696 -15.51 -9.94 58.23
CA GLU A 696 -16.51 -8.89 58.37
C GLU A 696 -16.19 -7.91 59.51
N GLU A 697 -15.68 -8.41 60.64
CA GLU A 697 -15.25 -7.56 61.76
C GLU A 697 -14.03 -6.70 61.41
N ILE A 698 -13.06 -7.26 60.68
CA ILE A 698 -11.91 -6.50 60.17
C ILE A 698 -12.39 -5.44 59.19
N GLN A 699 -13.33 -5.78 58.31
CA GLN A 699 -13.90 -4.83 57.35
C GLN A 699 -14.64 -3.69 58.06
N ALA A 700 -15.46 -3.99 59.06
CA ALA A 700 -16.22 -3.00 59.82
C ALA A 700 -15.31 -2.04 60.61
N LYS A 701 -14.21 -2.55 61.20
CA LYS A 701 -13.25 -1.72 61.95
C LYS A 701 -12.35 -0.87 61.06
N THR A 702 -11.95 -1.39 59.90
CA THR A 702 -10.99 -0.72 59.01
C THR A 702 -11.65 0.12 57.91
N SER A 703 -12.91 -0.15 57.58
CA SER A 703 -13.63 0.43 56.44
C SER A 703 -12.92 0.26 55.09
N ILE A 704 -12.09 -0.79 54.93
CA ILE A 704 -11.38 -1.10 53.68
C ILE A 704 -12.33 -1.81 52.71
N SER A 705 -12.17 -1.57 51.40
CA SER A 705 -12.93 -2.28 50.35
C SER A 705 -12.72 -3.79 50.44
N THR A 706 -13.74 -4.58 50.08
CA THR A 706 -13.64 -6.06 50.10
C THR A 706 -12.46 -6.56 49.26
N VAL A 707 -12.26 -5.96 48.08
CA VAL A 707 -11.19 -6.32 47.13
C VAL A 707 -9.81 -6.04 47.71
N ASP A 708 -9.60 -4.87 48.31
CA ASP A 708 -8.29 -4.50 48.84
C ASP A 708 -7.99 -5.17 50.18
N LEU A 709 -9.01 -5.40 51.01
CA LEU A 709 -8.90 -6.15 52.25
C LEU A 709 -8.49 -7.60 51.99
N THR A 710 -9.12 -8.24 50.99
CA THR A 710 -8.76 -9.61 50.57
C THR A 710 -7.29 -9.68 50.13
N ARG A 711 -6.80 -8.69 49.38
CA ARG A 711 -5.39 -8.61 48.95
C ARG A 711 -4.45 -8.39 50.14
N ALA A 712 -4.78 -7.48 51.05
CA ALA A 712 -3.98 -7.20 52.24
C ALA A 712 -3.88 -8.45 53.13
N LEU A 713 -5.00 -9.12 53.39
CA LEU A 713 -5.05 -10.35 54.18
C LEU A 713 -4.29 -11.50 53.50
N MET A 714 -4.37 -11.66 52.18
CA MET A 714 -3.59 -12.67 51.46
C MET A 714 -2.08 -12.47 51.66
N ALA A 715 -1.62 -11.21 51.65
CA ALA A 715 -0.20 -10.88 51.83
C ALA A 715 0.33 -11.23 53.22
N ILE A 716 -0.50 -11.12 54.27
CA ILE A 716 -0.06 -11.29 55.67
C ILE A 716 -0.50 -12.61 56.33
N SER A 717 -1.43 -13.38 55.71
CA SER A 717 -1.97 -14.64 56.27
C SER A 717 -1.71 -15.88 55.41
N VAL A 718 -1.65 -15.74 54.08
CA VAL A 718 -1.48 -16.90 53.19
C VAL A 718 -0.02 -17.08 52.81
N ALA A 719 0.67 -15.98 52.48
CA ALA A 719 2.05 -15.97 51.99
C ALA A 719 3.03 -16.61 52.99
N PRO A 720 3.73 -17.71 52.64
CA PRO A 720 4.60 -18.42 53.59
C PRO A 720 5.73 -17.56 54.18
N ARG A 721 6.21 -16.57 53.42
CA ARG A 721 7.30 -15.67 53.84
C ARG A 721 6.85 -14.61 54.85
N SER A 722 5.56 -14.32 54.94
CA SER A 722 4.99 -13.20 55.72
C SER A 722 3.69 -13.60 56.43
N ARG A 723 3.58 -14.88 56.83
CA ARG A 723 2.42 -15.45 57.54
C ARG A 723 2.40 -15.02 59.00
N VAL A 724 2.16 -13.73 59.23
CA VAL A 724 2.02 -13.11 60.55
C VAL A 724 0.67 -13.47 61.18
N LEU A 725 -0.36 -13.64 60.35
CA LEU A 725 -1.68 -14.09 60.78
C LEU A 725 -1.92 -15.56 60.38
N ALA A 726 -2.58 -16.31 61.26
CA ALA A 726 -3.11 -17.62 60.98
C ALA A 726 -4.57 -17.50 60.53
N LYS A 727 -4.94 -18.27 59.51
CA LYS A 727 -6.30 -18.29 58.94
C LYS A 727 -6.99 -19.61 59.29
N ASP A 728 -8.25 -19.53 59.71
CA ASP A 728 -9.14 -20.67 59.95
C ASP A 728 -10.41 -20.56 59.07
N PRO A 729 -10.67 -21.52 58.16
CA PRO A 729 -9.88 -22.71 57.81
C PRO A 729 -8.62 -22.38 56.97
N PRO A 730 -7.54 -23.17 57.03
CA PRO A 730 -6.25 -22.88 56.37
C PRO A 730 -6.29 -23.13 54.84
N THR A 731 -7.04 -22.30 54.11
CA THR A 731 -7.15 -22.35 52.65
C THR A 731 -6.34 -21.24 51.97
N LYS A 732 -6.02 -21.42 50.67
CA LYS A 732 -5.25 -20.44 49.87
C LYS A 732 -6.08 -19.24 49.41
N THR A 733 -7.41 -19.31 49.44
CA THR A 733 -8.33 -18.27 49.00
C THR A 733 -9.06 -17.67 50.19
N ILE A 734 -9.32 -16.37 50.20
CA ILE A 734 -10.04 -15.68 51.28
C ILE A 734 -11.51 -15.53 50.89
N LYS A 735 -12.41 -15.86 51.82
CA LYS A 735 -13.86 -15.86 51.68
C LYS A 735 -14.50 -15.08 52.85
N PRO A 736 -15.71 -14.52 52.65
CA PRO A 736 -16.54 -14.03 53.75
C PRO A 736 -16.75 -15.13 54.80
N GLY A 737 -16.58 -14.81 56.08
CA GLY A 737 -16.66 -15.75 57.21
C GLY A 737 -15.34 -16.41 57.66
N ASP A 738 -14.22 -16.19 56.96
CA ASP A 738 -12.91 -16.66 57.44
C ASP A 738 -12.48 -15.92 58.73
N LYS A 739 -11.82 -16.63 59.64
CA LYS A 739 -11.27 -16.07 60.88
C LYS A 739 -9.75 -15.95 60.83
N PHE A 740 -9.23 -14.87 61.41
CA PHE A 740 -7.81 -14.55 61.45
C PHE A 740 -7.35 -14.36 62.90
N SER A 741 -6.25 -15.00 63.28
CA SER A 741 -5.62 -14.87 64.61
C SER A 741 -4.11 -14.61 64.48
N PHE A 742 -3.48 -14.11 65.55
CA PHE A 742 -2.03 -13.88 65.54
C PHE A 742 -1.25 -15.20 65.51
N ASN A 743 -0.32 -15.35 64.56
CA ASN A 743 0.48 -16.57 64.41
C ASN A 743 1.73 -16.56 65.30
N ALA A 744 1.58 -16.94 66.57
CA ALA A 744 2.69 -17.06 67.52
C ALA A 744 3.80 -18.04 67.04
N SER A 745 3.50 -19.00 66.17
CA SER A 745 4.44 -20.01 65.68
C SER A 745 5.27 -19.58 64.45
N PHE A 746 5.05 -18.37 63.92
CA PHE A 746 5.70 -17.89 62.70
C PHE A 746 7.24 -17.88 62.80
N GLN A 747 7.93 -18.39 61.78
CA GLN A 747 9.39 -18.40 61.70
C GLN A 747 9.88 -17.99 60.30
N SER A 748 10.92 -17.18 60.25
CA SER A 748 11.60 -16.77 59.02
C SER A 748 13.11 -16.96 59.13
N LYS A 749 13.75 -17.24 57.98
CA LYS A 749 15.22 -17.31 57.86
C LYS A 749 15.88 -15.92 57.88
N THR A 750 15.14 -14.87 57.56
CA THR A 750 15.62 -13.48 57.52
C THR A 750 14.89 -12.62 58.55
N ILE A 751 15.63 -11.70 59.19
CA ILE A 751 15.09 -10.75 60.16
C ILE A 751 14.21 -9.70 59.47
N ARG A 752 14.65 -9.22 58.30
CA ARG A 752 13.87 -8.34 57.42
C ARG A 752 13.07 -9.16 56.43
N ILE A 753 11.77 -8.89 56.39
CA ILE A 753 10.79 -9.64 55.60
C ILE A 753 10.02 -8.62 54.77
N LYS A 754 9.87 -8.87 53.48
CA LYS A 754 9.00 -8.06 52.61
C LYS A 754 7.75 -8.86 52.27
N ALA A 755 6.60 -8.39 52.74
CA ALA A 755 5.33 -8.96 52.34
C ALA A 755 5.08 -8.67 50.85
N PRO A 756 4.57 -9.64 50.08
CA PRO A 756 4.32 -9.44 48.67
C PRO A 756 3.21 -8.42 48.44
N ILE A 757 3.49 -7.42 47.61
CA ILE A 757 2.48 -6.45 47.15
C ILE A 757 1.73 -7.09 45.97
N ILE A 758 0.51 -7.58 46.22
CA ILE A 758 -0.26 -8.40 45.26
C ILE A 758 -0.67 -7.60 44.01
N ASN A 759 -0.86 -6.28 44.13
CA ASN A 759 -1.20 -5.35 43.05
C ASN A 759 0.02 -4.74 42.31
N ALA A 760 1.26 -5.11 42.66
CA ALA A 760 2.47 -4.51 42.08
C ALA A 760 2.95 -5.16 40.77
N ILE A 761 2.25 -6.17 40.25
CA ILE A 761 2.60 -6.83 38.98
C ILE A 761 1.65 -6.35 37.89
N SER A 762 2.21 -5.90 36.78
CA SER A 762 1.45 -5.63 35.57
C SER A 762 0.97 -6.96 35.01
N LYS A 763 -0.34 -7.18 35.02
CA LYS A 763 -0.99 -8.31 34.35
C LYS A 763 -1.62 -7.83 33.05
N VAL A 764 -1.80 -8.76 32.11
CA VAL A 764 -2.72 -8.59 30.99
C VAL A 764 -4.13 -8.35 31.54
N GLU A 765 -4.84 -7.39 30.96
CA GLU A 765 -6.21 -7.06 31.33
C GLU A 765 -7.18 -8.17 30.95
N ASP A 766 -8.15 -8.39 31.84
CA ASP A 766 -9.30 -9.24 31.54
C ASP A 766 -10.19 -8.58 30.48
N LYS A 767 -11.05 -9.38 29.81
CA LYS A 767 -11.91 -8.86 28.71
C LYS A 767 -12.77 -7.66 29.12
N GLU A 768 -13.28 -7.66 30.35
CA GLU A 768 -14.08 -6.56 30.91
C GLU A 768 -13.22 -5.34 31.27
N GLU A 769 -12.06 -5.55 31.90
CA GLU A 769 -11.10 -4.48 32.22
C GLU A 769 -10.68 -3.76 30.93
N ARG A 770 -10.36 -4.51 29.88
CA ARG A 770 -9.97 -3.98 28.57
C ARG A 770 -11.07 -3.15 27.92
N LYS A 771 -12.30 -3.65 27.91
CA LYS A 771 -13.44 -2.91 27.35
C LYS A 771 -13.64 -1.58 28.07
N SER A 772 -13.48 -1.57 29.40
CA SER A 772 -13.55 -0.33 30.18
C SER A 772 -12.40 0.63 29.86
N THR A 773 -11.17 0.12 29.71
CA THR A 773 -10.00 0.91 29.30
C THR A 773 -10.19 1.54 27.92
N GLU A 774 -10.69 0.76 26.94
CA GLU A 774 -11.00 1.23 25.59
C GLU A 774 -12.10 2.29 25.59
N GLU A 775 -13.17 2.10 26.38
CA GLU A 775 -14.28 3.07 26.49
C GLU A 775 -13.82 4.41 27.07
N LYS A 776 -13.04 4.39 28.15
CA LYS A 776 -12.43 5.60 28.73
C LYS A 776 -11.50 6.31 27.73
N ASN A 777 -10.74 5.53 26.97
CA ASN A 777 -9.87 6.09 25.94
C ASN A 777 -10.69 6.74 24.83
N ASN A 778 -11.79 6.12 24.39
CA ASN A 778 -12.71 6.68 23.40
C ASN A 778 -13.41 7.97 23.88
N GLN A 779 -13.77 8.06 25.16
CA GLN A 779 -14.26 9.30 25.75
C GLN A 779 -13.19 10.40 25.72
N THR A 780 -11.94 10.06 26.03
CA THR A 780 -10.80 10.99 25.95
C THR A 780 -10.56 11.45 24.50
N ARG A 781 -10.65 10.53 23.53
CA ARG A 781 -10.57 10.84 22.08
C ARG A 781 -11.63 11.85 21.69
N ALA A 782 -12.87 11.73 22.16
CA ALA A 782 -13.95 12.68 21.86
C ALA A 782 -13.59 14.11 22.29
N HIS A 783 -13.04 14.29 23.50
CA HIS A 783 -12.58 15.61 23.97
C HIS A 783 -11.40 16.16 23.17
N ILE A 784 -10.48 15.30 22.74
CA ILE A 784 -9.34 15.70 21.89
C ILE A 784 -9.84 16.15 20.51
N VAL A 785 -10.80 15.43 19.93
CA VAL A 785 -11.44 15.78 18.66
C VAL A 785 -12.14 17.13 18.77
N ASP A 786 -12.92 17.37 19.84
CA ASP A 786 -13.56 18.67 20.06
C ASP A 786 -12.54 19.81 20.08
N ALA A 787 -11.47 19.64 20.86
CA ALA A 787 -10.44 20.66 21.00
C ALA A 787 -9.69 20.91 19.69
N ALA A 788 -9.53 19.88 18.83
CA ALA A 788 -8.96 20.02 17.50
C ALA A 788 -9.89 20.80 16.57
N ILE A 789 -11.17 20.43 16.50
CA ILE A 789 -12.19 21.11 15.69
C ILE A 789 -12.28 22.59 16.07
N VAL A 790 -12.45 22.89 17.36
CA VAL A 790 -12.57 24.27 17.85
C VAL A 790 -11.31 25.08 17.54
N ARG A 791 -10.11 24.49 17.64
CA ARG A 791 -8.86 25.19 17.32
C ARG A 791 -8.74 25.52 15.83
N ILE A 792 -9.09 24.57 14.96
CA ILE A 792 -9.08 24.76 13.51
C ILE A 792 -10.08 25.85 13.12
N MET A 793 -11.33 25.72 13.58
CA MET A 793 -12.39 26.68 13.26
C MET A 793 -12.13 28.07 13.85
N LYS A 794 -11.51 28.16 15.04
CA LYS A 794 -11.09 29.45 15.60
C LYS A 794 -10.05 30.17 14.71
N ALA A 795 -9.15 29.42 14.08
CA ALA A 795 -8.09 29.96 13.22
C ALA A 795 -8.58 30.29 11.81
N ARG A 796 -9.43 29.44 11.23
CA ARG A 796 -9.88 29.54 9.84
C ARG A 796 -11.18 30.33 9.67
N LYS A 797 -11.99 30.43 10.73
CA LYS A 797 -13.33 31.05 10.80
C LYS A 797 -14.39 30.34 9.95
N GLU A 798 -14.10 30.08 8.69
CA GLU A 798 -14.98 29.38 7.75
C GLU A 798 -14.21 28.26 7.06
N LEU A 799 -14.85 27.11 6.89
CA LEU A 799 -14.25 25.97 6.23
C LEU A 799 -15.32 25.02 5.71
N SER A 800 -15.11 24.40 4.54
CA SER A 800 -16.03 23.36 4.08
C SER A 800 -15.96 22.12 4.95
N HIS A 801 -17.08 21.39 5.09
CA HIS A 801 -17.13 20.17 5.92
C HIS A 801 -16.05 19.14 5.52
N SER A 802 -15.82 18.94 4.21
CA SER A 802 -14.80 18.01 3.73
C SER A 802 -13.38 18.44 4.10
N GLN A 803 -13.09 19.74 4.00
CA GLN A 803 -11.78 20.26 4.40
C GLN A 803 -11.60 20.17 5.92
N LEU A 804 -12.66 20.38 6.70
CA LEU A 804 -12.59 20.36 8.17
C LEU A 804 -12.29 18.96 8.65
N VAL A 805 -13.01 17.97 8.12
CA VAL A 805 -12.74 16.57 8.39
C VAL A 805 -11.31 16.21 7.98
N SER A 806 -10.83 16.66 6.82
CA SER A 806 -9.46 16.38 6.37
C SER A 806 -8.38 17.02 7.25
N GLU A 807 -8.58 18.27 7.71
CA GLU A 807 -7.63 18.99 8.57
C GLU A 807 -7.61 18.38 9.99
N VAL A 808 -8.78 17.99 10.52
CA VAL A 808 -8.89 17.26 11.79
C VAL A 808 -8.20 15.89 11.70
N LEU A 809 -8.42 15.12 10.61
CA LEU A 809 -7.74 13.84 10.40
C LEU A 809 -6.22 14.02 10.35
N SER A 810 -5.74 15.00 9.60
CA SER A 810 -4.32 15.33 9.48
C SER A 810 -3.69 15.69 10.83
N GLN A 811 -4.38 16.47 11.66
CA GLN A 811 -3.88 16.86 12.99
C GLN A 811 -3.85 15.70 13.98
N LEU A 812 -4.78 14.74 13.86
CA LEU A 812 -4.95 13.65 14.83
C LEU A 812 -4.21 12.37 14.46
N VAL A 813 -3.81 12.18 13.20
CA VAL A 813 -3.16 10.93 12.71
C VAL A 813 -1.89 10.55 13.49
N GLY A 814 -1.18 11.54 14.05
CA GLY A 814 0.00 11.29 14.87
C GLY A 814 -0.29 10.68 16.25
N ARG A 815 -1.55 10.69 16.70
CA ARG A 815 -1.98 10.24 18.04
C ARG A 815 -2.82 8.98 18.03
N PHE A 816 -3.79 8.88 17.13
CA PHE A 816 -4.65 7.71 16.94
C PHE A 816 -5.30 7.78 15.56
N LYS A 817 -5.86 6.67 15.09
CA LYS A 817 -6.65 6.64 13.84
C LYS A 817 -8.05 7.19 14.11
N PRO A 818 -8.41 8.41 13.67
CA PRO A 818 -9.71 8.98 14.00
C PRO A 818 -10.76 8.41 13.06
N GLU A 819 -11.90 7.98 13.62
CA GLU A 819 -13.04 7.59 12.79
C GLU A 819 -13.76 8.83 12.25
N VAL A 820 -14.04 8.84 10.94
CA VAL A 820 -14.78 9.94 10.29
C VAL A 820 -16.18 10.10 10.89
N THR A 821 -16.80 8.98 11.29
CA THR A 821 -18.09 8.94 12.00
C THR A 821 -18.04 9.68 13.33
N LEU A 822 -16.97 9.48 14.11
CA LEU A 822 -16.76 10.18 15.38
C LEU A 822 -16.60 11.69 15.14
N ILE A 823 -15.75 12.10 14.19
CA ILE A 823 -15.53 13.53 13.88
C ILE A 823 -16.85 14.20 13.50
N LYS A 824 -17.65 13.57 12.63
CA LYS A 824 -18.96 14.09 12.23
C LYS A 824 -19.89 14.28 13.42
N LYS A 825 -20.02 13.26 14.28
CA LYS A 825 -20.82 13.35 15.50
C LYS A 825 -20.35 14.50 16.40
N ARG A 826 -19.04 14.68 16.55
CA ARG A 826 -18.49 15.78 17.37
C ARG A 826 -18.73 17.16 16.77
N ILE A 827 -18.75 17.30 15.44
CA ILE A 827 -19.13 18.57 14.79
C ILE A 827 -20.58 18.93 15.12
N GLU A 828 -21.51 17.99 15.00
CA GLU A 828 -22.92 18.23 15.36
C GLU A 828 -23.08 18.58 16.85
N ASP A 829 -22.38 17.85 17.72
CA ASP A 829 -22.38 18.14 19.17
C ASP A 829 -21.83 19.55 19.47
N LEU A 830 -20.88 20.06 18.67
CA LEU A 830 -20.33 21.41 18.80
C LEU A 830 -21.26 22.49 18.24
N ILE A 831 -22.06 22.18 17.21
CA ILE A 831 -23.11 23.08 16.71
C ILE A 831 -24.22 23.23 17.76
N VAL A 832 -24.68 22.13 18.34
CA VAL A 832 -25.70 22.14 19.42
C VAL A 832 -25.22 22.93 20.64
N ARG A 833 -23.91 22.94 20.90
CA ARG A 833 -23.28 23.70 21.98
C ARG A 833 -22.89 25.13 21.58
N GLU A 834 -23.31 25.60 20.40
CA GLU A 834 -23.07 26.95 19.89
C GLU A 834 -21.57 27.31 19.72
N TYR A 835 -20.69 26.32 19.55
CA TYR A 835 -19.27 26.55 19.22
C TYR A 835 -19.04 26.77 17.71
N LEU A 836 -19.97 26.30 16.88
CA LEU A 836 -19.94 26.35 15.42
C LEU A 836 -21.35 26.66 14.91
N GLU A 837 -21.43 27.35 13.79
CA GLU A 837 -22.68 27.59 13.07
C GLU A 837 -22.51 27.21 11.60
N ARG A 838 -23.61 26.90 10.93
CA ARG A 838 -23.65 26.79 9.48
C ARG A 838 -24.09 28.18 8.99
N PRO A 839 -23.28 28.89 8.18
CA PRO A 839 -23.64 30.24 7.75
C PRO A 839 -25.01 30.23 7.06
N ASP A 840 -25.85 31.20 7.41
CA ASP A 840 -27.20 31.38 6.86
C ASP A 840 -27.11 31.64 5.35
N GLU A 841 -27.45 30.64 4.54
CA GLU A 841 -28.00 30.91 3.22
C GLU A 841 -29.50 31.14 3.39
N ASP A 842 -29.97 32.35 3.03
CA ASP A 842 -31.38 32.60 2.71
C ASP A 842 -31.85 31.49 1.73
N GLY A 843 -32.57 30.49 2.26
CA GLY A 843 -33.07 29.35 1.50
C GLY A 843 -32.49 27.97 1.83
N ALA A 844 -31.63 27.82 2.84
CA ALA A 844 -31.18 26.49 3.30
C ALA A 844 -32.16 25.88 4.34
N PRO A 845 -32.71 24.67 4.14
CA PRO A 845 -33.55 24.02 5.13
C PRO A 845 -32.75 23.56 6.35
N SER A 846 -33.39 23.65 7.52
CA SER A 846 -33.02 23.07 8.82
C SER A 846 -32.39 21.68 8.73
N MET A 847 -31.51 21.38 9.69
CA MET A 847 -30.71 20.16 9.88
C MET A 847 -31.48 18.82 9.97
N ASP A 848 -32.78 18.79 9.71
CA ASP A 848 -33.58 17.56 9.67
C ASP A 848 -33.27 16.69 8.43
N HIS A 849 -32.73 17.29 7.36
CA HIS A 849 -32.47 16.64 6.07
C HIS A 849 -31.34 15.58 6.08
N ILE A 850 -30.37 15.66 7.00
CA ILE A 850 -29.24 14.71 7.10
C ILE A 850 -29.41 13.75 8.29
N ALA A 851 -30.26 14.10 9.26
CA ALA A 851 -30.57 13.24 10.39
C ALA A 851 -31.45 12.04 9.99
N GLU A 852 -32.34 12.21 9.00
CA GLU A 852 -33.35 11.21 8.65
C GLU A 852 -32.78 10.00 7.85
N LEU A 853 -31.67 10.18 7.12
CA LEU A 853 -30.96 9.12 6.40
C LEU A 853 -29.47 9.11 6.77
N LYS A 854 -29.11 8.26 7.74
CA LYS A 854 -27.74 8.00 8.27
C LYS A 854 -26.69 7.50 7.25
N ASN A 855 -26.83 7.78 5.96
CA ASN A 855 -25.90 7.31 4.92
C ASN A 855 -25.09 8.46 4.32
N ALA A 856 -23.82 8.20 4.06
CA ALA A 856 -22.98 9.09 3.25
C ALA A 856 -23.61 9.24 1.86
N LYS A 857 -23.62 10.46 1.30
CA LYS A 857 -23.99 10.71 -0.10
C LYS A 857 -23.15 9.77 -0.99
N PRO A 858 -23.76 8.79 -1.68
CA PRO A 858 -23.01 7.81 -2.45
C PRO A 858 -22.27 8.54 -3.59
N LYS A 859 -21.07 8.06 -3.96
CA LYS A 859 -20.28 8.67 -5.05
C LYS A 859 -20.83 8.35 -6.44
N LYS A 860 -21.69 7.34 -6.54
CA LYS A 860 -22.38 6.90 -7.77
C LYS A 860 -23.86 6.68 -7.42
N PRO A 861 -24.81 6.93 -8.35
CA PRO A 861 -26.18 6.48 -8.19
C PRO A 861 -26.20 4.98 -7.90
N PHE A 862 -26.95 4.58 -6.88
CA PHE A 862 -27.31 3.18 -6.66
C PHE A 862 -28.79 3.06 -6.97
N PHE A 863 -29.21 1.93 -7.53
CA PHE A 863 -30.58 1.67 -7.90
C PHE A 863 -30.96 0.24 -7.51
N PHE A 864 -32.25 0.00 -7.35
CA PHE A 864 -32.85 -1.30 -7.07
C PHE A 864 -34.00 -1.53 -8.03
N LEU A 865 -34.35 -2.79 -8.26
CA LEU A 865 -35.44 -3.16 -9.16
C LEU A 865 -36.72 -3.44 -8.36
N LYS A 866 -37.85 -3.02 -8.92
CA LYS A 866 -39.20 -3.37 -8.45
C LYS A 866 -39.87 -4.27 -9.51
N PRO A 867 -40.60 -5.31 -9.10
CA PRO A 867 -41.37 -6.13 -10.03
C PRO A 867 -42.55 -5.34 -10.59
N ALA A 868 -42.97 -5.65 -11.82
CA ALA A 868 -44.13 -5.00 -12.44
C ALA A 868 -45.44 -5.20 -11.64
N SER A 869 -45.55 -6.28 -10.85
CA SER A 869 -46.70 -6.52 -9.96
C SER A 869 -46.83 -5.52 -8.81
N SER A 870 -45.79 -4.73 -8.53
CA SER A 870 -45.87 -3.67 -7.52
C SER A 870 -46.65 -2.45 -8.01
N ILE A 871 -46.82 -2.26 -9.32
CA ILE A 871 -47.50 -1.11 -9.91
C ILE A 871 -49.00 -1.22 -9.66
N ILE A 872 -49.61 -0.12 -9.18
CA ILE A 872 -51.06 0.06 -9.17
C ILE A 872 -51.39 1.43 -9.79
N LEU A 873 -52.37 1.44 -10.69
CA LEU A 873 -52.83 2.66 -11.35
C LEU A 873 -54.00 3.30 -10.58
N PRO A 874 -54.36 4.56 -10.88
CA PRO A 874 -55.42 5.25 -10.17
C PRO A 874 -56.76 4.50 -10.29
N GLY A 875 -57.35 4.14 -9.15
CA GLY A 875 -58.63 3.43 -9.08
C GLY A 875 -58.55 1.90 -9.15
N GLU A 876 -57.37 1.30 -9.26
CA GLU A 876 -57.21 -0.17 -9.33
C GLU A 876 -57.26 -0.87 -7.95
N GLY A 877 -57.11 -0.13 -6.85
CA GLY A 877 -57.19 -0.66 -5.50
C GLY A 877 -56.33 0.09 -4.48
N PRO A 878 -56.30 -0.38 -3.22
CA PRO A 878 -55.48 0.19 -2.16
C PRO A 878 -54.00 -0.25 -2.25
N CYS A 879 -53.13 0.51 -1.59
CA CYS A 879 -51.78 0.06 -1.23
C CYS A 879 -51.87 -0.88 -0.02
N LEU A 880 -51.45 -2.13 -0.18
CA LEU A 880 -51.59 -3.18 0.81
C LEU A 880 -50.36 -3.29 1.71
N GLN A 881 -50.53 -3.04 3.01
CA GLN A 881 -49.49 -3.24 4.02
C GLN A 881 -49.43 -4.73 4.44
N PRO A 882 -48.31 -5.45 4.23
CA PRO A 882 -48.15 -6.81 4.75
C PRO A 882 -48.09 -6.84 6.28
N LYS A 883 -48.50 -7.96 6.90
CA LYS A 883 -48.48 -8.08 8.37
C LYS A 883 -47.05 -7.95 8.91
N GLY A 884 -46.89 -7.19 9.99
CA GLY A 884 -45.59 -6.97 10.63
C GLY A 884 -44.62 -6.04 9.86
N VAL A 885 -45.07 -5.37 8.78
CA VAL A 885 -44.22 -4.48 7.98
C VAL A 885 -44.45 -3.02 8.35
N ASP A 886 -43.36 -2.28 8.58
CA ASP A 886 -43.35 -0.82 8.69
C ASP A 886 -43.23 -0.20 7.30
N MET A 887 -44.31 0.41 6.80
CA MET A 887 -44.44 0.84 5.40
C MET A 887 -44.28 2.36 5.28
N HIS A 888 -43.29 2.80 4.49
CA HIS A 888 -42.96 4.22 4.31
C HIS A 888 -43.21 4.68 2.87
N PHE A 889 -43.66 5.93 2.69
CA PHE A 889 -43.89 6.55 1.39
C PHE A 889 -42.69 7.39 0.91
N GLU A 890 -42.46 7.43 -0.40
CA GLU A 890 -41.41 8.22 -1.06
C GLU A 890 -41.98 8.73 -2.41
N VAL A 891 -42.44 9.99 -2.50
CA VAL A 891 -42.99 10.53 -3.76
C VAL A 891 -41.88 10.88 -4.76
N GLU A 892 -41.97 10.38 -5.99
CA GLU A 892 -40.94 10.56 -7.00
C GLU A 892 -41.52 10.92 -8.37
N LEU A 893 -40.72 11.65 -9.17
CA LEU A 893 -40.96 11.79 -10.60
C LEU A 893 -40.51 10.50 -11.29
N ALA A 894 -41.43 9.86 -12.01
CA ALA A 894 -41.16 8.68 -12.80
C ALA A 894 -40.93 9.04 -14.27
N LEU A 895 -39.88 8.49 -14.87
CA LEU A 895 -39.54 8.64 -16.28
C LEU A 895 -39.98 7.39 -17.04
N ILE A 896 -40.84 7.54 -18.04
CA ILE A 896 -41.25 6.44 -18.92
C ILE A 896 -40.36 6.45 -20.16
N ILE A 897 -39.51 5.43 -20.30
CA ILE A 897 -38.56 5.33 -21.39
C ILE A 897 -39.29 5.00 -22.71
N GLY A 898 -38.96 5.72 -23.78
CA GLY A 898 -39.58 5.62 -25.10
C GLY A 898 -38.74 4.96 -26.17
N SER A 899 -37.42 4.90 -25.98
CA SER A 899 -36.46 4.33 -26.92
C SER A 899 -35.45 3.43 -26.21
N ILE A 900 -34.75 2.59 -26.96
CA ILE A 900 -33.70 1.73 -26.40
C ILE A 900 -32.50 2.62 -26.02
N VAL A 901 -32.10 2.60 -24.74
CA VAL A 901 -30.93 3.35 -24.24
C VAL A 901 -29.87 2.37 -23.72
N ARG A 902 -28.66 2.44 -24.30
CA ARG A 902 -27.52 1.61 -23.91
C ARG A 902 -26.23 2.41 -23.92
N ASN A 903 -25.49 2.33 -22.81
CA ASN A 903 -24.18 2.99 -22.64
C ASN A 903 -24.20 4.48 -23.02
N LEU A 904 -25.26 5.20 -22.62
CA LEU A 904 -25.40 6.63 -22.87
C LEU A 904 -24.31 7.41 -22.13
N HIS A 905 -23.72 8.41 -22.79
CA HIS A 905 -22.69 9.24 -22.19
C HIS A 905 -23.32 10.22 -21.17
N PRO A 906 -22.71 10.46 -19.99
CA PRO A 906 -23.30 11.30 -18.94
C PRO A 906 -23.51 12.78 -19.35
N GLU A 907 -22.75 13.25 -20.34
CA GLU A 907 -22.88 14.62 -20.88
C GLU A 907 -23.90 14.71 -22.05
N ASP A 908 -24.49 13.59 -22.49
CA ASP A 908 -25.52 13.59 -23.54
C ASP A 908 -26.92 13.88 -22.96
N GLU A 909 -27.09 15.12 -22.50
CA GLU A 909 -28.35 15.58 -21.91
C GLU A 909 -29.51 15.49 -22.90
N LYS A 910 -29.26 15.84 -24.17
CA LYS A 910 -30.28 15.77 -25.22
C LYS A 910 -30.70 14.32 -25.46
N GLY A 911 -29.75 13.39 -25.63
CA GLY A 911 -30.05 11.97 -25.82
C GLY A 911 -30.82 11.37 -24.64
N ALA A 912 -30.48 11.75 -23.40
CA ALA A 912 -31.21 11.30 -22.22
C ALA A 912 -32.66 11.81 -22.18
N LEU A 913 -32.86 13.10 -22.45
CA LEU A 913 -34.20 13.70 -22.46
C LEU A 913 -35.04 13.20 -23.62
N ASP A 914 -34.47 13.06 -24.82
CA ASP A 914 -35.15 12.55 -26.02
C ASP A 914 -35.58 11.08 -25.88
N ALA A 915 -34.87 10.30 -25.07
CA ALA A 915 -35.25 8.94 -24.75
C ALA A 915 -36.49 8.81 -23.85
N ILE A 916 -36.89 9.89 -23.15
CA ILE A 916 -38.06 9.89 -22.28
C ILE A 916 -39.32 10.18 -23.10
N LYS A 917 -40.28 9.25 -23.08
CA LYS A 917 -41.58 9.38 -23.77
C LYS A 917 -42.56 10.26 -23.00
N ALA A 918 -42.62 10.06 -21.69
CA ALA A 918 -43.60 10.70 -20.81
C ALA A 918 -43.13 10.64 -19.35
N TYR A 919 -43.82 11.37 -18.47
CA TYR A 919 -43.59 11.35 -17.03
C TYR A 919 -44.78 10.70 -16.30
N ALA A 920 -44.61 10.39 -15.02
CA ALA A 920 -45.70 10.07 -14.10
C ALA A 920 -45.27 10.44 -12.67
N ILE A 921 -46.22 10.51 -11.74
CA ILE A 921 -45.93 10.58 -10.31
C ILE A 921 -46.07 9.20 -9.72
N ALA A 922 -45.04 8.76 -9.01
CA ALA A 922 -45.03 7.46 -8.36
C ALA A 922 -44.75 7.61 -6.87
N ILE A 923 -45.31 6.72 -6.07
CA ILE A 923 -44.99 6.61 -4.65
C ILE A 923 -44.16 5.34 -4.46
N ASP A 924 -42.85 5.46 -4.23
CA ASP A 924 -41.96 4.33 -4.00
C ASP A 924 -42.08 3.79 -2.57
N MET A 925 -43.06 2.91 -2.37
CA MET A 925 -43.30 2.34 -1.05
C MET A 925 -42.15 1.43 -0.61
N THR A 926 -41.80 1.54 0.67
CA THR A 926 -40.70 0.79 1.27
C THR A 926 -41.11 0.11 2.56
N ALA A 927 -40.86 -1.20 2.65
CA ALA A 927 -40.92 -1.95 3.91
C ALA A 927 -39.65 -1.66 4.72
N ARG A 928 -39.67 -0.65 5.57
CA ARG A 928 -38.48 -0.07 6.21
C ARG A 928 -37.78 -1.05 7.15
N ASN A 929 -38.55 -1.81 7.94
CA ASN A 929 -38.01 -2.83 8.84
C ASN A 929 -37.35 -3.98 8.07
N VAL A 930 -37.98 -4.47 7.00
CA VAL A 930 -37.40 -5.48 6.08
C VAL A 930 -36.09 -4.96 5.45
N GLN A 931 -36.07 -3.69 5.02
CA GLN A 931 -34.88 -3.06 4.45
C GLN A 931 -33.74 -2.97 5.48
N ASN A 932 -34.05 -2.63 6.73
CA ASN A 932 -33.06 -2.51 7.81
C ASN A 932 -32.43 -3.86 8.15
N GLU A 933 -33.21 -4.93 8.17
CA GLU A 933 -32.69 -6.29 8.35
C GLU A 933 -31.78 -6.71 7.19
N ALA A 934 -32.21 -6.48 5.94
CA ALA A 934 -31.39 -6.76 4.76
C ALA A 934 -30.06 -5.98 4.80
N LYS A 935 -30.07 -4.71 5.21
CA LYS A 935 -28.85 -3.90 5.41
C LYS A 935 -27.92 -4.51 6.47
N LYS A 936 -28.45 -4.93 7.63
CA LYS A 936 -27.66 -5.57 8.70
C LYS A 936 -26.99 -6.86 8.22
N LYS A 937 -27.65 -7.62 7.35
CA LYS A 937 -27.17 -8.91 6.82
C LYS A 937 -26.40 -8.80 5.49
N GLY A 938 -26.33 -7.61 4.89
CA GLY A 938 -25.72 -7.40 3.58
C GLY A 938 -26.49 -8.04 2.42
N LEU A 939 -27.81 -8.20 2.55
CA LEU A 939 -28.69 -8.83 1.55
C LEU A 939 -29.30 -7.80 0.56
N PRO A 940 -29.73 -8.24 -0.64
CA PRO A 940 -30.43 -7.39 -1.62
C PRO A 940 -31.74 -6.79 -1.08
N TRP A 941 -32.14 -5.62 -1.58
CA TRP A 941 -33.33 -4.90 -1.11
C TRP A 941 -34.62 -5.29 -1.84
N SER A 942 -34.58 -6.32 -2.69
CA SER A 942 -35.69 -6.71 -3.58
C SER A 942 -36.98 -7.00 -2.82
N ILE A 943 -36.91 -7.65 -1.66
CA ILE A 943 -38.10 -7.94 -0.83
C ILE A 943 -38.69 -6.64 -0.29
N ALA A 944 -37.85 -5.75 0.25
CA ALA A 944 -38.31 -4.53 0.91
C ALA A 944 -38.99 -3.53 -0.04
N LYS A 945 -38.65 -3.59 -1.33
CA LYS A 945 -39.19 -2.70 -2.37
C LYS A 945 -40.22 -3.38 -3.27
N GLY A 946 -40.35 -4.71 -3.23
CA GLY A 946 -41.05 -5.50 -4.26
C GLY A 946 -42.34 -6.18 -3.84
N PHE A 947 -42.98 -5.79 -2.73
CA PHE A 947 -44.33 -6.26 -2.42
C PHE A 947 -45.33 -5.81 -3.50
N ASP A 948 -46.40 -6.57 -3.70
CA ASP A 948 -47.50 -6.14 -4.56
C ASP A 948 -48.05 -4.81 -4.05
N THR A 949 -48.51 -3.94 -4.95
CA THR A 949 -49.04 -2.59 -4.67
C THR A 949 -48.04 -1.55 -4.13
N PHE A 950 -46.75 -1.87 -3.99
CA PHE A 950 -45.72 -0.94 -3.48
C PHE A 950 -45.23 0.12 -4.48
N LEU A 951 -45.89 0.27 -5.62
CA LEU A 951 -45.62 1.35 -6.57
C LEU A 951 -46.93 1.97 -7.08
N PRO A 952 -47.70 2.68 -6.24
CA PRO A 952 -48.78 3.53 -6.72
C PRO A 952 -48.27 4.55 -7.73
N MET A 953 -48.85 4.58 -8.92
CA MET A 953 -48.42 5.44 -10.03
C MET A 953 -49.60 6.18 -10.66
N SER A 954 -49.44 7.47 -10.95
CA SER A 954 -50.45 8.32 -11.55
C SER A 954 -50.73 7.91 -13.00
N ASN A 955 -51.66 8.63 -13.64
CA ASN A 955 -51.76 8.56 -15.09
C ASN A 955 -50.49 9.10 -15.76
N VAL A 956 -50.29 8.71 -17.01
CA VAL A 956 -49.15 9.18 -17.80
C VAL A 956 -49.30 10.67 -18.08
N ILE A 957 -48.30 11.44 -17.67
CA ILE A 957 -48.18 12.88 -17.91
C ILE A 957 -47.48 13.10 -19.26
N PRO A 958 -48.13 13.76 -20.24
CA PRO A 958 -47.48 14.12 -21.49
C PRO A 958 -46.22 14.95 -21.24
N LYS A 959 -45.14 14.68 -21.96
CA LYS A 959 -43.87 15.43 -21.82
C LYS A 959 -44.04 16.94 -21.94
N ALA A 960 -45.00 17.41 -22.76
CA ALA A 960 -45.30 18.83 -22.92
C ALA A 960 -45.93 19.50 -21.67
N ALA A 961 -46.51 18.73 -20.75
CA ALA A 961 -47.10 19.25 -19.51
C ALA A 961 -46.04 19.56 -18.43
N ILE A 962 -44.82 19.04 -18.59
CA ILE A 962 -43.65 19.35 -17.75
C ILE A 962 -42.53 19.82 -18.67
N ALA A 963 -42.50 21.13 -18.95
CA ALA A 963 -41.55 21.71 -19.90
C ALA A 963 -40.08 21.54 -19.48
N ASP A 964 -39.79 21.75 -18.18
CA ASP A 964 -38.52 21.43 -17.56
C ASP A 964 -38.73 20.37 -16.46
N PRO A 965 -38.33 19.10 -16.66
CA PRO A 965 -38.48 18.04 -15.66
C PRO A 965 -37.56 18.22 -14.45
N HIS A 966 -36.66 19.19 -14.49
CA HIS A 966 -35.85 19.56 -13.35
C HIS A 966 -36.39 20.78 -12.59
N ASP A 967 -37.51 21.36 -12.97
CA ASP A 967 -38.17 22.44 -12.21
C ASP A 967 -39.66 22.18 -11.98
N ALA A 968 -39.98 21.00 -11.47
CA ALA A 968 -41.31 20.59 -11.05
C ALA A 968 -41.39 20.44 -9.52
N GLU A 969 -42.47 20.92 -8.90
CA GLU A 969 -42.71 20.75 -7.47
C GLU A 969 -43.49 19.45 -7.22
N LEU A 970 -42.87 18.47 -6.55
CA LEU A 970 -43.51 17.25 -6.10
C LEU A 970 -44.11 17.46 -4.71
N PHE A 971 -45.29 16.89 -4.44
CA PHE A 971 -45.87 16.88 -3.11
C PHE A 971 -46.60 15.57 -2.80
N LEU A 972 -46.66 15.24 -1.50
CA LEU A 972 -47.45 14.13 -0.96
C LEU A 972 -48.12 14.55 0.34
N GLU A 973 -49.40 14.22 0.44
CA GLU A 973 -50.29 14.44 1.59
C GLU A 973 -50.77 13.08 2.11
N VAL A 974 -50.84 12.94 3.44
CA VAL A 974 -51.49 11.80 4.10
C VAL A 974 -52.66 12.34 4.91
N ASN A 975 -53.88 11.88 4.63
CA ASN A 975 -55.12 12.36 5.25
C ASN A 975 -55.26 13.89 5.21
N GLY A 976 -54.87 14.51 4.09
CA GLY A 976 -54.91 15.95 3.88
C GLY A 976 -53.78 16.76 4.55
N GLN A 977 -52.84 16.10 5.24
CA GLN A 977 -51.64 16.75 5.80
C GLN A 977 -50.44 16.58 4.87
N THR A 978 -49.84 17.67 4.41
CA THR A 978 -48.60 17.62 3.62
C THR A 978 -47.48 16.97 4.42
N LYS A 979 -46.93 15.87 3.90
CA LYS A 979 -45.77 15.17 4.46
C LYS A 979 -44.51 15.40 3.66
N GLN A 980 -44.62 15.45 2.32
CA GLN A 980 -43.50 15.76 1.45
C GLN A 980 -43.84 16.91 0.52
N ARG A 981 -42.86 17.79 0.31
CA ARG A 981 -42.92 18.88 -0.68
C ARG A 981 -41.51 19.27 -1.07
N GLY A 982 -41.21 19.30 -2.37
CA GLY A 982 -39.90 19.73 -2.84
C GLY A 982 -39.81 19.85 -4.37
N SER A 983 -38.88 20.69 -4.83
CA SER A 983 -38.61 20.84 -6.27
C SER A 983 -37.64 19.77 -6.76
N THR A 984 -37.86 19.29 -7.99
CA THR A 984 -36.94 18.41 -8.71
C THR A 984 -35.58 19.05 -9.00
N ASN A 985 -35.43 20.38 -8.85
CA ASN A 985 -34.13 21.06 -9.00
C ASN A 985 -33.15 20.68 -7.86
N LEU A 986 -33.67 20.16 -6.74
CA LEU A 986 -32.91 19.67 -5.60
C LEU A 986 -32.46 18.21 -5.75
N MET A 987 -32.73 17.56 -6.89
CA MET A 987 -32.29 16.18 -7.13
C MET A 987 -30.77 16.05 -6.98
N ILE A 988 -30.34 15.03 -6.22
CA ILE A 988 -28.93 14.74 -5.96
C ILE A 988 -28.14 14.50 -7.28
N TYR A 989 -28.79 13.87 -8.26
CA TYR A 989 -28.28 13.63 -9.60
C TYR A 989 -29.32 14.10 -10.61
N ARG A 990 -28.88 14.81 -11.65
CA ARG A 990 -29.74 15.22 -12.76
C ARG A 990 -30.17 14.00 -13.58
N ILE A 991 -31.38 14.03 -14.13
CA ILE A 991 -31.94 12.98 -15.03
C ILE A 991 -30.93 12.39 -16.04
N PRO A 992 -30.14 13.19 -16.82
CA PRO A 992 -29.17 12.62 -17.76
C PRO A 992 -28.15 11.70 -17.10
N ARG A 993 -27.70 12.08 -15.89
CA ARG A 993 -26.76 11.28 -15.12
C ARG A 993 -27.37 9.96 -14.64
N ILE A 994 -28.63 9.98 -14.20
CA ILE A 994 -29.37 8.79 -13.77
C ILE A 994 -29.53 7.82 -14.95
N VAL A 995 -30.04 8.29 -16.07
CA VAL A 995 -30.26 7.47 -17.29
C VAL A 995 -28.93 6.91 -17.82
N SER A 996 -27.88 7.74 -17.87
CA SER A 996 -26.52 7.32 -18.22
C SER A 996 -26.03 6.18 -17.32
N ASP A 997 -26.04 6.37 -16.00
CA ASP A 997 -25.49 5.39 -15.07
C ASP A 997 -26.26 4.05 -15.06
N ILE A 998 -27.59 4.08 -15.26
CA ILE A 998 -28.38 2.85 -15.46
C ILE A 998 -28.00 2.18 -16.80
N SER A 999 -28.00 2.94 -17.90
CA SER A 999 -27.78 2.41 -19.26
C SER A 999 -26.40 1.77 -19.47
N ARG A 1000 -25.41 2.13 -18.63
CA ARG A 1000 -24.07 1.54 -18.61
C ARG A 1000 -24.03 0.16 -17.95
N VAL A 1001 -24.99 -0.13 -17.07
CA VAL A 1001 -25.09 -1.40 -16.34
C VAL A 1001 -26.09 -2.33 -17.02
N MET A 1002 -27.25 -1.83 -17.43
CA MET A 1002 -28.31 -2.57 -18.11
C MET A 1002 -28.95 -1.73 -19.22
N THR A 1003 -29.42 -2.37 -20.29
CA THR A 1003 -30.11 -1.63 -21.37
C THR A 1003 -31.51 -1.25 -20.88
N LEU A 1004 -31.87 0.04 -21.02
CA LEU A 1004 -33.24 0.50 -20.80
C LEU A 1004 -34.05 0.29 -22.07
N MET A 1005 -35.20 -0.37 -21.94
CA MET A 1005 -36.12 -0.70 -23.02
C MET A 1005 -37.30 0.28 -23.05
N PRO A 1006 -37.94 0.50 -24.22
CA PRO A 1006 -39.19 1.22 -24.29
C PRO A 1006 -40.25 0.61 -23.35
N GLY A 1007 -40.81 1.42 -22.46
CA GLY A 1007 -41.76 1.00 -21.42
C GLY A 1007 -41.15 0.87 -20.03
N ASP A 1008 -39.82 0.87 -19.89
CA ASP A 1008 -39.18 0.87 -18.57
C ASP A 1008 -39.50 2.16 -17.80
N VAL A 1009 -39.67 2.04 -16.49
CA VAL A 1009 -39.97 3.15 -15.57
C VAL A 1009 -38.76 3.40 -14.68
N VAL A 1010 -38.23 4.61 -14.70
CA VAL A 1010 -37.10 5.04 -13.87
C VAL A 1010 -37.57 6.06 -12.85
N LEU A 1011 -37.37 5.77 -11.56
CA LEU A 1011 -37.68 6.69 -10.46
C LEU A 1011 -36.44 7.52 -10.10
N THR A 1012 -36.61 8.82 -9.85
CA THR A 1012 -35.51 9.80 -9.82
C THR A 1012 -35.05 10.23 -8.42
N GLY A 1013 -35.70 9.74 -7.36
CA GLY A 1013 -35.49 10.11 -5.97
C GLY A 1013 -36.62 10.98 -5.39
N THR A 1014 -36.81 10.88 -4.07
CA THR A 1014 -37.85 11.56 -3.30
C THR A 1014 -37.35 12.86 -2.62
N PRO A 1015 -38.21 13.89 -2.46
CA PRO A 1015 -37.96 15.00 -1.55
C PRO A 1015 -38.01 14.55 -0.07
N ALA A 1016 -37.61 15.45 0.84
CA ALA A 1016 -37.59 15.19 2.28
C ALA A 1016 -38.99 14.90 2.87
N GLY A 1017 -39.02 14.29 4.05
CA GLY A 1017 -40.26 13.96 4.77
C GLY A 1017 -40.75 12.53 4.56
N VAL A 1018 -39.82 11.58 4.34
CA VAL A 1018 -40.15 10.15 4.21
C VAL A 1018 -40.71 9.66 5.54
N GLY A 1019 -41.94 9.14 5.54
CA GLY A 1019 -42.63 8.78 6.77
C GLY A 1019 -43.46 7.51 6.66
N PRO A 1020 -43.89 6.96 7.81
CA PRO A 1020 -44.72 5.77 7.84
C PRO A 1020 -46.17 6.08 7.47
N VAL A 1021 -46.87 5.06 6.96
CA VAL A 1021 -48.33 5.02 6.76
C VAL A 1021 -48.90 3.71 7.29
N VAL A 1022 -50.16 3.75 7.72
CA VAL A 1022 -50.88 2.62 8.32
C VAL A 1022 -52.22 2.36 7.64
N PRO A 1023 -52.79 1.14 7.76
CA PRO A 1023 -54.12 0.84 7.25
C PRO A 1023 -55.17 1.85 7.73
N GLY A 1024 -55.94 2.39 6.79
CA GLY A 1024 -56.90 3.48 7.01
C GLY A 1024 -56.40 4.85 6.55
N ASP A 1025 -55.10 5.03 6.32
CA ASP A 1025 -54.57 6.26 5.75
C ASP A 1025 -54.90 6.39 4.26
N VAL A 1026 -55.07 7.62 3.78
CA VAL A 1026 -55.20 7.94 2.35
C VAL A 1026 -54.03 8.82 1.94
N MET A 1027 -53.24 8.34 0.98
CA MET A 1027 -52.13 9.07 0.39
C MET A 1027 -52.59 9.80 -0.86
N ARG A 1028 -52.32 11.10 -0.96
CA ARG A 1028 -52.52 11.91 -2.17
C ARG A 1028 -51.18 12.48 -2.62
N ALA A 1029 -50.77 12.21 -3.85
CA ALA A 1029 -49.55 12.75 -4.43
C ALA A 1029 -49.82 13.45 -5.76
N GLY A 1030 -48.94 14.39 -6.11
CA GLY A 1030 -49.07 15.15 -7.34
C GLY A 1030 -47.84 15.99 -7.66
N VAL A 1031 -47.93 16.70 -8.77
CA VAL A 1031 -46.89 17.61 -9.26
C VAL A 1031 -47.47 18.96 -9.66
N ARG A 1032 -46.73 20.02 -9.37
CA ARG A 1032 -47.03 21.38 -9.84
C ARG A 1032 -45.92 21.91 -10.74
N VAL A 1033 -46.33 22.55 -11.83
CA VAL A 1033 -45.45 23.26 -12.77
C VAL A 1033 -45.96 24.70 -12.84
N ASP A 1034 -45.07 25.69 -12.68
CA ASP A 1034 -45.43 27.12 -12.62
C ASP A 1034 -46.54 27.44 -11.60
N GLY A 1035 -46.55 26.71 -10.48
CA GLY A 1035 -47.54 26.86 -9.41
C GLY A 1035 -48.93 26.25 -9.69
N ARG A 1036 -49.10 25.55 -10.82
CA ARG A 1036 -50.37 24.87 -11.18
C ARG A 1036 -50.20 23.36 -11.09
N GLU A 1037 -51.16 22.67 -10.47
CA GLU A 1037 -51.17 21.20 -10.41
C GLU A 1037 -51.47 20.60 -11.78
N VAL A 1038 -50.73 19.54 -12.14
CA VAL A 1038 -50.94 18.79 -13.39
C VAL A 1038 -51.93 17.65 -13.10
N GLU A 1039 -53.12 17.71 -13.71
CA GLU A 1039 -54.22 16.79 -13.45
C GLU A 1039 -53.85 15.31 -13.70
N GLU A 1040 -53.10 15.02 -14.76
CA GLU A 1040 -52.65 13.66 -15.07
C GLU A 1040 -51.68 13.09 -14.02
N GLY A 1041 -50.96 13.98 -13.32
CA GLY A 1041 -50.03 13.60 -12.27
C GLY A 1041 -50.68 13.35 -10.91
N ARG A 1042 -51.99 13.57 -10.78
CA ARG A 1042 -52.71 13.39 -9.52
C ARG A 1042 -52.95 11.90 -9.25
N ILE A 1043 -52.62 11.46 -8.05
CA ILE A 1043 -52.94 10.13 -7.55
C ILE A 1043 -53.46 10.19 -6.12
N GLU A 1044 -54.49 9.42 -5.81
CA GLU A 1044 -55.01 9.21 -4.47
C GLU A 1044 -55.18 7.71 -4.24
N VAL A 1045 -54.55 7.18 -3.20
CA VAL A 1045 -54.51 5.74 -2.89
C VAL A 1045 -54.75 5.51 -1.40
N PRO A 1046 -55.80 4.76 -1.03
CA PRO A 1046 -56.00 4.31 0.34
C PRO A 1046 -55.02 3.21 0.72
N VAL A 1047 -54.67 3.12 2.01
CA VAL A 1047 -53.83 2.06 2.57
C VAL A 1047 -54.71 1.06 3.30
N GLU A 1048 -54.57 -0.23 2.97
CA GLU A 1048 -55.30 -1.31 3.62
C GLU A 1048 -54.36 -2.42 4.11
N LEU A 1049 -54.82 -3.25 5.04
CA LEU A 1049 -54.05 -4.39 5.49
C LEU A 1049 -54.11 -5.52 4.46
N SER A 1050 -52.96 -6.10 4.12
CA SER A 1050 -52.89 -7.23 3.17
C SER A 1050 -53.58 -8.48 3.74
N ALA A 1051 -54.38 -9.13 2.89
CA ALA A 1051 -54.98 -10.44 3.18
C ALA A 1051 -54.00 -11.62 3.00
N SER A 1052 -52.75 -11.35 2.62
CA SER A 1052 -51.72 -12.38 2.43
C SER A 1052 -51.41 -13.16 3.71
N ALA A 1053 -50.97 -14.41 3.54
CA ALA A 1053 -50.44 -15.23 4.61
C ALA A 1053 -49.04 -14.79 5.08
N TYR A 1054 -48.39 -13.86 4.36
CA TYR A 1054 -47.09 -13.32 4.73
C TYR A 1054 -47.17 -12.47 6.00
N GLU A 1055 -46.30 -12.78 6.97
CA GLU A 1055 -46.06 -11.99 8.18
C GLU A 1055 -44.55 -11.84 8.36
N PHE A 1056 -44.09 -10.60 8.49
CA PHE A 1056 -42.68 -10.33 8.71
C PHE A 1056 -42.31 -10.53 10.18
N SER A 1057 -41.29 -11.35 10.42
CA SER A 1057 -40.64 -11.53 11.72
C SER A 1057 -39.12 -11.48 11.52
N GLU A 1058 -38.41 -10.68 12.32
CA GLU A 1058 -36.95 -10.58 12.25
C GLU A 1058 -36.30 -11.95 12.49
N THR A 1059 -35.34 -12.34 11.64
CA THR A 1059 -34.67 -13.66 11.69
C THR A 1059 -33.27 -13.66 12.27
#